data_AF-F8AN76-F1
#
_entry.id   AF-F8AN76-F1
#
_cell.length_a   1.000
_cell.length_b   1.000
_cell.length_c   1.000
_cell.angle_alpha   90.00
_cell.angle_beta   90.00
_cell.angle_gamma   90.00
#
_symmetry.space_group_name_H-M   'P 1'
#
loop_
_entity.id
_entity.type
_entity.pdbx_description
1 polymer ?
#
loop_
_entity_poly.entity_id
_entity_poly.type
_entity_poly.pdbx_seq_one_letter_code
_entity_poly.pdbx_strand_id
1 'polypeptide(L)'
;MLDIVIKVAENIEKGVKPLIGWEKSDEIVKIGADGTPTKKIDLIAENIAIKSIEKYCSALLVSEEIGFKKIGKGIPEYVIVLDPIDGTFNALNDIPIYSVSIAMGHLKKSACNNIKNDYDENDKNDDFYENLLSGMTINDLEVGVVNNIATGDIYCAKVNEGAYIIESPNREKRKINVSNIKNLKDASVGVFAYGLTTNTLDFIKDRMVKRIRIFGSAALEMCYVARGALDAFINVNKTTRLCDIAGGYVILRESGGIITDKDGKIIDMGLNVYEKTSLICSNNALHKKFVGIFGNKWMLKPTKFGIISRIDRRDALNLVLDVIKYLDSKHIKYALEPSLCEIINNFNNNCDNKDINSNNNNQNNMSKDIGNNNIDNDNMDNKNNITSNNNKPIEYEPMTDLNDISHIISIGGDGTVLRASRVINGNEIPIIPINMGTVGFLTEFNKNKVFEAIDKIVNGNYEIEKRTKCAGLIKHADYSLSSGCEDKDNKNNFNNSHNYNNFQKILPDALNEVVIITKSPAKMLHFEVYVNGNFVEDVRADGLIVSTPTGSTAYSLSAGGPILEPSVDAFVIVPICPFKLFSRPIVIDGNSEIKIKVLKKSTLVVVDGNIEDEAKKGDEIILRKSNSYSYFVKGCNFYNKLRKLSIIGKRDEC
;
A
#
# COMPACT_ATOMS: atom_id res chain seq x y z
N MET A 1 -28.77 19.96 -15.45
CA MET A 1 -28.20 18.61 -15.32
C MET A 1 -29.11 17.67 -14.54
N LEU A 2 -29.34 17.86 -13.24
CA LEU A 2 -30.11 16.90 -12.42
C LEU A 2 -31.50 16.54 -13.01
N ASP A 3 -32.29 17.54 -13.42
CA ASP A 3 -33.60 17.31 -14.05
C ASP A 3 -33.53 16.52 -15.36
N ILE A 4 -32.43 16.65 -16.11
CA ILE A 4 -32.20 15.89 -17.35
C ILE A 4 -32.01 14.43 -16.99
N VAL A 5 -31.11 14.15 -16.06
CA VAL A 5 -30.76 12.79 -15.63
C VAL A 5 -31.96 12.07 -15.02
N ILE A 6 -32.75 12.75 -14.17
CA ILE A 6 -33.99 12.19 -13.61
C ILE A 6 -34.96 11.79 -14.73
N LYS A 7 -35.20 12.66 -15.72
CA LYS A 7 -36.09 12.36 -16.85
C LYS A 7 -35.60 11.19 -17.68
N VAL A 8 -34.29 11.06 -17.89
CA VAL A 8 -33.70 9.92 -18.60
C VAL A 8 -33.96 8.63 -17.82
N ALA A 9 -33.70 8.61 -16.51
CA ALA A 9 -33.92 7.44 -15.66
C ALA A 9 -35.41 7.02 -15.61
N GLU A 10 -36.34 7.97 -15.57
CA GLU A 10 -37.79 7.70 -15.63
C GLU A 10 -38.24 7.14 -16.98
N ASN A 11 -37.65 7.60 -18.08
CA ASN A 11 -37.97 7.07 -19.41
C ASN A 11 -37.48 5.63 -19.55
N ILE A 12 -36.29 5.33 -19.04
CA ILE A 12 -35.73 3.96 -19.01
C ILE A 12 -36.65 3.07 -18.17
N GLU A 13 -37.00 3.48 -16.95
CA GLU A 13 -37.91 2.71 -16.08
C GLU A 13 -39.21 2.34 -16.81
N LYS A 14 -39.88 3.31 -17.44
CA LYS A 14 -41.14 3.08 -18.18
C LYS A 14 -40.99 2.07 -19.31
N GLY A 15 -39.87 2.08 -20.02
CA GLY A 15 -39.64 1.17 -21.14
C GLY A 15 -39.12 -0.22 -20.73
N VAL A 16 -38.43 -0.32 -19.60
CA VAL A 16 -37.84 -1.56 -19.09
C VAL A 16 -38.79 -2.35 -18.22
N LYS A 17 -39.71 -1.70 -17.47
CA LYS A 17 -40.65 -2.36 -16.55
C LYS A 17 -41.44 -3.53 -17.17
N PRO A 18 -41.92 -3.46 -18.43
CA PRO A 18 -42.59 -4.59 -19.09
C PRO A 18 -41.68 -5.77 -19.46
N LEU A 19 -40.36 -5.60 -19.40
CA LEU A 19 -39.35 -6.57 -19.82
C LEU A 19 -38.76 -7.39 -18.65
N ILE A 20 -39.01 -6.95 -17.41
CA ILE A 20 -38.60 -7.62 -16.17
C ILE A 20 -39.20 -9.02 -16.11
N GLY A 21 -38.39 -10.02 -15.78
CA GLY A 21 -38.83 -11.43 -15.71
C GLY A 21 -39.21 -12.07 -17.06
N TRP A 22 -39.11 -11.37 -18.19
CA TRP A 22 -39.50 -11.89 -19.49
C TRP A 22 -38.37 -12.71 -20.13
N GLU A 23 -38.61 -13.98 -20.45
CA GLU A 23 -37.55 -14.89 -20.96
C GLU A 23 -36.80 -14.35 -22.19
N LYS A 24 -37.49 -13.68 -23.11
CA LYS A 24 -36.84 -13.10 -24.32
C LYS A 24 -35.90 -11.95 -24.01
N SER A 25 -35.97 -11.38 -22.81
CA SER A 25 -35.07 -10.34 -22.34
C SER A 25 -33.66 -10.86 -22.01
N ASP A 26 -33.52 -12.16 -21.72
CA ASP A 26 -32.25 -12.83 -21.36
C ASP A 26 -31.40 -13.24 -22.59
N GLU A 27 -31.92 -13.02 -23.79
CA GLU A 27 -31.21 -13.26 -25.05
C GLU A 27 -29.92 -12.41 -25.09
N ILE A 28 -28.77 -13.06 -25.28
CA ILE A 28 -27.50 -12.38 -25.51
C ILE A 28 -27.51 -11.84 -26.95
N VAL A 29 -27.35 -10.52 -27.10
CA VAL A 29 -27.44 -9.86 -28.41
C VAL A 29 -26.06 -9.58 -29.00
N LYS A 30 -25.09 -9.19 -28.16
CA LYS A 30 -23.72 -8.88 -28.55
C LYS A 30 -22.78 -9.00 -27.33
N ILE A 31 -21.49 -8.80 -27.56
CA ILE A 31 -20.53 -8.50 -26.49
C ILE A 31 -20.46 -6.96 -26.34
N GLY A 32 -20.52 -6.48 -25.11
CA GLY A 32 -20.40 -5.06 -24.74
C GLY A 32 -18.96 -4.55 -24.88
N ALA A 33 -18.78 -3.24 -24.80
CA ALA A 33 -17.46 -2.61 -24.91
C ALA A 33 -16.54 -2.97 -23.73
N ASP A 34 -17.13 -3.32 -22.60
CA ASP A 34 -16.46 -3.83 -21.40
C ASP A 34 -16.02 -5.32 -21.52
N GLY A 35 -16.40 -5.99 -22.60
CA GLY A 35 -16.10 -7.39 -22.87
C GLY A 35 -17.09 -8.41 -22.27
N THR A 36 -18.27 -7.99 -21.78
CA THR A 36 -19.28 -8.92 -21.26
C THR A 36 -20.49 -9.14 -22.17
N PRO A 37 -21.26 -10.24 -22.00
CA PRO A 37 -22.46 -10.47 -22.79
C PRO A 37 -23.55 -9.43 -22.50
N THR A 38 -23.89 -8.61 -23.50
CA THR A 38 -25.01 -7.66 -23.43
C THR A 38 -26.34 -8.40 -23.63
N LYS A 39 -27.25 -8.26 -22.66
CA LYS A 39 -28.60 -8.82 -22.77
C LYS A 39 -29.51 -7.88 -23.54
N LYS A 40 -30.61 -8.43 -24.07
CA LYS A 40 -31.58 -7.66 -24.84
C LYS A 40 -32.21 -6.54 -24.03
N ILE A 41 -32.43 -6.77 -22.73
CA ILE A 41 -32.98 -5.76 -21.82
C ILE A 41 -32.05 -4.55 -21.67
N ASP A 42 -30.75 -4.77 -21.52
CA ASP A 42 -29.74 -3.71 -21.40
C ASP A 42 -29.69 -2.89 -22.70
N LEU A 43 -29.69 -3.57 -23.85
CA LEU A 43 -29.71 -2.89 -25.16
C LEU A 43 -30.96 -2.03 -25.36
N ILE A 44 -32.14 -2.48 -24.91
CA ILE A 44 -33.37 -1.69 -25.01
C ILE A 44 -33.29 -0.48 -24.08
N ALA A 45 -32.86 -0.68 -22.83
CA ALA A 45 -32.68 0.38 -21.84
C ALA A 45 -31.70 1.46 -22.34
N GLU A 46 -30.55 1.05 -22.87
CA GLU A 46 -29.55 1.96 -23.42
C GLU A 46 -30.08 2.76 -24.63
N ASN A 47 -30.82 2.11 -25.53
CA ASN A 47 -31.45 2.81 -26.66
C ASN A 47 -32.48 3.86 -26.22
N ILE A 48 -33.23 3.58 -25.15
CA ILE A 48 -34.14 4.55 -24.53
C ILE A 48 -33.36 5.71 -23.92
N ALA A 49 -32.25 5.41 -23.25
CA ALA A 49 -31.36 6.40 -22.67
C ALA A 49 -30.82 7.36 -23.73
N ILE A 50 -30.27 6.81 -24.82
CA ILE A 50 -29.73 7.58 -25.96
C ILE A 50 -30.78 8.54 -26.54
N LYS A 51 -31.97 8.04 -26.86
CA LYS A 51 -33.07 8.86 -27.39
C LYS A 51 -33.52 9.93 -26.40
N SER A 52 -33.49 9.62 -25.11
CA SER A 52 -33.86 10.57 -24.06
C SER A 52 -32.80 11.67 -23.93
N ILE A 53 -31.52 11.32 -23.90
CA ILE A 53 -30.40 12.28 -23.81
C ILE A 53 -30.42 13.24 -25.00
N GLU A 54 -30.57 12.70 -26.22
CA GLU A 54 -30.61 13.49 -27.46
C GLU A 54 -31.68 14.60 -27.45
N LYS A 55 -32.79 14.38 -26.74
CA LYS A 55 -33.88 15.35 -26.59
C LYS A 55 -33.52 16.53 -25.68
N TYR A 56 -32.62 16.32 -24.72
CA TYR A 56 -32.38 17.28 -23.64
C TYR A 56 -31.02 17.98 -23.71
N CYS A 57 -29.98 17.33 -24.24
CA CYS A 57 -28.65 17.92 -24.32
C CYS A 57 -27.78 17.26 -25.41
N SER A 58 -26.62 17.86 -25.66
CA SER A 58 -25.51 17.19 -26.36
C SER A 58 -24.46 16.75 -25.35
N ALA A 59 -24.10 15.47 -25.39
CA ALA A 59 -23.23 14.85 -24.40
C ALA A 59 -22.36 13.75 -25.03
N LEU A 60 -21.23 13.47 -24.39
CA LEU A 60 -20.48 12.25 -24.59
C LEU A 60 -20.96 11.21 -23.60
N LEU A 61 -21.54 10.12 -24.10
CA LEU A 61 -22.02 8.99 -23.31
C LEU A 61 -20.90 7.97 -23.13
N VAL A 62 -20.73 7.50 -21.90
CA VAL A 62 -19.89 6.37 -21.50
C VAL A 62 -20.83 5.31 -20.91
N SER A 63 -20.94 4.15 -21.55
CA SER A 63 -21.81 3.04 -21.11
C SER A 63 -21.13 1.69 -21.32
N GLU A 64 -21.51 0.70 -20.52
CA GLU A 64 -20.95 -0.66 -20.57
C GLU A 64 -21.08 -1.32 -21.96
N GLU A 65 -22.21 -1.09 -22.66
CA GLU A 65 -22.55 -1.83 -23.86
C GLU A 65 -22.00 -1.20 -25.15
N ILE A 66 -21.90 0.13 -25.22
CA ILE A 66 -21.40 0.86 -26.41
C ILE A 66 -20.02 1.46 -26.24
N GLY A 67 -19.48 1.54 -25.03
CA GLY A 67 -18.24 2.27 -24.76
C GLY A 67 -18.50 3.75 -24.85
N PHE A 68 -17.94 4.42 -25.87
CA PHE A 68 -18.09 5.85 -26.07
C PHE A 68 -19.05 6.20 -27.21
N LYS A 69 -19.93 7.18 -26.97
CA LYS A 69 -20.81 7.69 -28.04
C LYS A 69 -21.17 9.15 -27.85
N LYS A 70 -20.96 9.97 -28.87
CA LYS A 70 -21.47 11.34 -28.90
C LYS A 70 -22.98 11.34 -29.21
N ILE A 71 -23.76 11.99 -28.37
CA ILE A 71 -25.22 12.13 -28.46
C ILE A 71 -25.61 13.61 -28.62
N GLY A 72 -26.71 13.86 -29.34
CA GLY A 72 -27.25 15.22 -29.55
C GLY A 72 -26.58 15.99 -30.69
N LYS A 73 -27.14 17.16 -31.02
CA LYS A 73 -26.63 18.05 -32.07
C LYS A 73 -25.59 19.02 -31.50
N GLY A 74 -24.59 19.36 -32.31
CA GLY A 74 -23.53 20.29 -31.92
C GLY A 74 -22.40 19.64 -31.11
N ILE A 75 -21.64 20.48 -30.42
CA ILE A 75 -20.48 20.09 -29.59
C ILE A 75 -21.02 19.56 -28.25
N PRO A 76 -20.56 18.38 -27.77
CA PRO A 76 -21.00 17.87 -26.48
C PRO A 76 -20.56 18.81 -25.37
N GLU A 77 -21.54 19.22 -24.56
CA GLU A 77 -21.34 20.11 -23.40
C GLU A 77 -21.06 19.31 -22.12
N TYR A 78 -21.52 18.07 -22.09
CA TYR A 78 -21.52 17.21 -20.91
C TYR A 78 -20.86 15.86 -21.20
N VAL A 79 -20.38 15.22 -20.15
CA VAL A 79 -20.13 13.78 -20.11
C VAL A 79 -21.23 13.12 -19.28
N ILE A 80 -21.75 11.99 -19.75
CA ILE A 80 -22.73 11.17 -19.05
C ILE A 80 -22.17 9.76 -18.92
N VAL A 81 -22.10 9.26 -17.70
CA VAL A 81 -21.79 7.86 -17.41
C VAL A 81 -23.11 7.15 -17.10
N LEU A 82 -23.34 6.02 -17.74
CA LEU A 82 -24.58 5.26 -17.67
C LEU A 82 -24.29 3.79 -17.41
N ASP A 83 -24.98 3.23 -16.42
CA ASP A 83 -25.32 1.81 -16.39
C ASP A 83 -26.85 1.73 -16.58
N PRO A 84 -27.32 1.20 -17.72
CA PRO A 84 -28.73 1.17 -18.03
C PRO A 84 -29.51 0.27 -17.06
N ILE A 85 -28.91 -0.83 -16.58
CA ILE A 85 -29.52 -1.77 -15.64
C ILE A 85 -28.41 -2.41 -14.78
N ASP A 86 -28.08 -1.77 -13.65
CA ASP A 86 -27.27 -2.41 -12.61
C ASP A 86 -28.10 -3.51 -11.93
N GLY A 87 -27.54 -4.71 -11.83
CA GLY A 87 -28.25 -5.90 -11.37
C GLY A 87 -29.11 -6.58 -12.45
N THR A 88 -28.68 -6.60 -13.72
CA THR A 88 -29.38 -7.27 -14.83
C THR A 88 -29.86 -8.69 -14.48
N PHE A 89 -29.04 -9.49 -13.80
CA PHE A 89 -29.46 -10.84 -13.36
C PHE A 89 -30.68 -10.80 -12.45
N ASN A 90 -30.73 -9.85 -11.51
CA ASN A 90 -31.87 -9.67 -10.62
C ASN A 90 -33.12 -9.21 -11.39
N ALA A 91 -32.95 -8.28 -12.33
CA ALA A 91 -34.04 -7.81 -13.20
C ALA A 91 -34.66 -8.93 -14.05
N LEU A 92 -33.82 -9.82 -14.60
CA LEU A 92 -34.28 -10.96 -15.41
C LEU A 92 -34.97 -12.04 -14.57
N ASN A 93 -34.67 -12.13 -13.28
CA ASN A 93 -35.25 -13.11 -12.36
C ASN A 93 -36.34 -12.53 -11.42
N ASP A 94 -36.78 -11.29 -11.68
CA ASP A 94 -37.77 -10.57 -10.85
C ASP A 94 -37.39 -10.49 -9.36
N ILE A 95 -36.09 -10.39 -9.07
CA ILE A 95 -35.56 -10.14 -7.72
C ILE A 95 -35.47 -8.62 -7.57
N PRO A 96 -36.18 -7.97 -6.63
CA PRO A 96 -36.43 -6.52 -6.65
C PRO A 96 -35.24 -5.65 -6.18
N ILE A 97 -34.07 -5.86 -6.78
CA ILE A 97 -32.79 -5.23 -6.49
C ILE A 97 -32.06 -5.01 -7.81
N TYR A 98 -32.51 -4.00 -8.55
CA TYR A 98 -31.90 -3.57 -9.81
C TYR A 98 -32.25 -2.10 -10.05
N SER A 99 -31.39 -1.38 -10.76
CA SER A 99 -31.54 0.06 -10.92
C SER A 99 -30.96 0.59 -12.20
N VAL A 100 -31.40 1.78 -12.60
CA VAL A 100 -30.66 2.60 -13.57
C VAL A 100 -29.68 3.48 -12.78
N SER A 101 -28.40 3.49 -13.15
CA SER A 101 -27.39 4.37 -12.56
C SER A 101 -26.89 5.36 -13.60
N ILE A 102 -27.00 6.65 -13.31
CA ILE A 102 -26.57 7.71 -14.23
C ILE A 102 -25.83 8.81 -13.47
N ALA A 103 -24.71 9.25 -14.00
CA ALA A 103 -24.01 10.43 -13.52
C ALA A 103 -23.66 11.37 -14.67
N MET A 104 -23.57 12.66 -14.39
CA MET A 104 -23.34 13.70 -15.40
C MET A 104 -22.45 14.81 -14.84
N GLY A 105 -21.55 15.32 -15.67
CA GLY A 105 -20.68 16.46 -15.37
C GLY A 105 -20.39 17.28 -16.62
N HIS A 106 -19.86 18.50 -16.45
CA HIS A 106 -19.45 19.32 -17.59
C HIS A 106 -18.18 18.78 -18.26
N LEU A 107 -18.14 18.84 -19.59
CA LEU A 107 -16.93 18.54 -20.34
C LEU A 107 -15.92 19.70 -20.20
N LYS A 108 -14.63 19.40 -20.00
CA LYS A 108 -13.59 20.43 -19.85
C LYS A 108 -13.50 21.31 -21.11
N LYS A 109 -13.28 22.62 -20.95
CA LYS A 109 -13.19 23.57 -22.09
C LYS A 109 -12.09 23.19 -23.10
N SER A 110 -10.99 22.63 -22.63
CA SER A 110 -9.90 22.11 -23.47
C SER A 110 -10.38 21.00 -24.41
N ALA A 111 -11.18 20.08 -23.88
CA ALA A 111 -11.82 19.02 -24.66
C ALA A 111 -12.74 19.60 -25.73
N CYS A 112 -13.61 20.56 -25.38
CA CYS A 112 -14.49 21.23 -26.35
C CYS A 112 -13.73 21.94 -27.48
N ASN A 113 -12.51 22.45 -27.23
CA ASN A 113 -11.68 23.09 -28.25
C ASN A 113 -11.04 22.07 -29.21
N ASN A 114 -10.59 20.92 -28.70
CA ASN A 114 -10.07 19.83 -29.54
C ASN A 114 -11.16 19.30 -30.48
N ILE A 115 -12.40 19.19 -29.99
CA ILE A 115 -13.56 18.81 -30.80
C ILE A 115 -13.76 19.79 -31.95
N LYS A 116 -13.64 21.12 -31.72
CA LYS A 116 -13.83 22.14 -32.77
C LYS A 116 -12.80 22.07 -33.90
N ASN A 117 -11.57 21.65 -33.59
CA ASN A 117 -10.47 21.65 -34.56
C ASN A 117 -10.45 20.36 -35.42
N ASP A 118 -10.91 19.22 -34.88
CA ASP A 118 -10.89 17.90 -35.55
C ASP A 118 -12.31 17.28 -35.68
N TYR A 119 -13.36 18.07 -35.94
CA TYR A 119 -14.71 17.52 -36.08
C TYR A 119 -15.02 16.97 -37.48
N ASP A 120 -14.57 15.75 -37.77
CA ASP A 120 -15.19 14.89 -38.78
C ASP A 120 -16.00 13.78 -38.08
N GLU A 121 -17.24 13.56 -38.49
CA GLU A 121 -18.16 12.60 -37.86
C GLU A 121 -17.89 11.14 -38.26
N ASN A 122 -17.05 10.89 -39.26
CA ASN A 122 -16.92 9.58 -39.90
C ASN A 122 -15.72 8.72 -39.46
N ASP A 123 -14.82 9.20 -38.58
CA ASP A 123 -13.51 8.55 -38.36
C ASP A 123 -13.06 8.47 -36.88
N LYS A 124 -14.00 8.36 -35.93
CA LYS A 124 -13.70 8.41 -34.48
C LYS A 124 -13.94 7.07 -33.79
N ASN A 125 -12.85 6.50 -33.28
CA ASN A 125 -12.83 5.31 -32.43
C ASN A 125 -12.81 5.71 -30.94
N ASP A 126 -12.97 4.73 -30.05
CA ASP A 126 -12.92 4.90 -28.59
C ASP A 126 -11.66 5.67 -28.14
N ASP A 127 -10.49 5.41 -28.75
CA ASP A 127 -9.23 6.11 -28.45
C ASP A 127 -9.34 7.65 -28.58
N PHE A 128 -10.13 8.15 -29.53
CA PHE A 128 -10.33 9.60 -29.67
C PHE A 128 -11.10 10.16 -28.47
N TYR A 129 -12.15 9.47 -28.04
CA TYR A 129 -12.98 9.89 -26.92
C TYR A 129 -12.28 9.71 -25.57
N GLU A 130 -11.45 8.69 -25.42
CA GLU A 130 -10.58 8.53 -24.25
C GLU A 130 -9.57 9.67 -24.14
N ASN A 131 -8.93 10.05 -25.25
CA ASN A 131 -8.03 11.20 -25.28
C ASN A 131 -8.77 12.51 -24.95
N LEU A 132 -10.03 12.64 -25.37
CA LEU A 132 -10.85 13.80 -25.07
C LEU A 132 -11.20 13.91 -23.58
N LEU A 133 -11.41 12.78 -22.92
CA LEU A 133 -11.66 12.68 -21.49
C LEU A 133 -10.37 12.55 -20.67
N SER A 134 -9.20 12.64 -21.31
CA SER A 134 -7.91 12.52 -20.64
C SER A 134 -7.78 13.57 -19.51
N GLY A 135 -7.49 13.07 -18.30
CA GLY A 135 -7.43 13.88 -17.10
C GLY A 135 -8.79 14.26 -16.50
N MET A 136 -9.91 13.72 -17.00
CA MET A 136 -11.18 13.70 -16.27
C MET A 136 -11.35 12.39 -15.50
N THR A 137 -11.89 12.47 -14.30
CA THR A 137 -12.12 11.29 -13.45
C THR A 137 -13.54 11.28 -12.90
N ILE A 138 -13.93 10.20 -12.22
CA ILE A 138 -15.22 10.09 -11.52
C ILE A 138 -15.49 11.26 -10.57
N ASN A 139 -14.43 11.93 -10.09
CA ASN A 139 -14.53 13.09 -9.21
C ASN A 139 -15.07 14.35 -9.90
N ASP A 140 -14.96 14.44 -11.23
CA ASP A 140 -15.48 15.53 -12.05
C ASP A 140 -17.00 15.41 -12.32
N LEU A 141 -17.65 14.33 -11.87
CA LEU A 141 -19.11 14.16 -12.01
C LEU A 141 -19.85 15.01 -10.95
N GLU A 142 -20.85 15.76 -11.41
CA GLU A 142 -21.52 16.81 -10.62
C GLU A 142 -22.90 16.41 -10.12
N VAL A 143 -23.59 15.55 -10.86
CA VAL A 143 -24.90 15.01 -10.47
C VAL A 143 -24.91 13.50 -10.61
N GLY A 144 -25.63 12.83 -9.71
CA GLY A 144 -25.85 11.39 -9.75
C GLY A 144 -27.31 11.05 -9.48
N VAL A 145 -27.82 10.05 -10.19
CA VAL A 145 -29.17 9.51 -10.04
C VAL A 145 -29.08 7.99 -10.07
N VAL A 146 -29.75 7.35 -9.12
CA VAL A 146 -29.98 5.90 -9.12
C VAL A 146 -31.48 5.68 -8.96
N ASN A 147 -32.11 5.12 -9.99
CA ASN A 147 -33.55 4.83 -10.00
C ASN A 147 -33.77 3.35 -9.69
N ASN A 148 -34.36 3.04 -8.53
CA ASN A 148 -34.78 1.69 -8.18
C ASN A 148 -36.04 1.33 -8.98
N ILE A 149 -35.88 0.62 -10.09
CA ILE A 149 -36.97 0.30 -11.03
C ILE A 149 -38.07 -0.54 -10.33
N ALA A 150 -37.70 -1.38 -9.36
CA ALA A 150 -38.63 -2.25 -8.64
C ALA A 150 -39.59 -1.45 -7.75
N THR A 151 -39.10 -0.41 -7.04
CA THR A 151 -39.93 0.41 -6.13
C THR A 151 -40.41 1.71 -6.76
N GLY A 152 -39.73 2.20 -7.80
CA GLY A 152 -39.88 3.54 -8.38
C GLY A 152 -39.22 4.64 -7.56
N ASP A 153 -38.43 4.32 -6.54
CA ASP A 153 -37.72 5.33 -5.74
C ASP A 153 -36.49 5.85 -6.49
N ILE A 154 -36.32 7.17 -6.49
CA ILE A 154 -35.18 7.82 -7.15
C ILE A 154 -34.26 8.41 -6.10
N TYR A 155 -33.05 7.87 -6.00
CA TYR A 155 -31.95 8.49 -5.24
C TYR A 155 -31.26 9.49 -6.14
N CYS A 156 -30.97 10.68 -5.62
CA CYS A 156 -30.35 11.73 -6.41
C CYS A 156 -29.50 12.68 -5.58
N ALA A 157 -28.45 13.23 -6.20
CA ALA A 157 -27.59 14.22 -5.58
C ALA A 157 -26.99 15.18 -6.60
N LYS A 158 -26.64 16.36 -6.12
CA LYS A 158 -25.84 17.35 -6.84
C LYS A 158 -24.77 17.88 -5.90
N VAL A 159 -23.57 18.07 -6.44
CA VAL A 159 -22.41 18.54 -5.69
C VAL A 159 -22.73 19.82 -4.91
N ASN A 160 -22.43 19.80 -3.61
CA ASN A 160 -22.70 20.86 -2.63
C ASN A 160 -24.19 21.13 -2.31
N GLU A 161 -25.12 20.32 -2.80
CA GLU A 161 -26.56 20.44 -2.51
C GLU A 161 -27.08 19.30 -1.62
N GLY A 162 -26.25 18.30 -1.34
CA GLY A 162 -26.60 17.11 -0.57
C GLY A 162 -27.32 16.04 -1.39
N ALA A 163 -27.61 14.91 -0.73
CA ALA A 163 -28.30 13.77 -1.32
C ALA A 163 -29.76 13.65 -0.85
N TYR A 164 -30.62 13.16 -1.74
CA TYR A 164 -32.05 13.02 -1.52
C TYR A 164 -32.58 11.69 -2.07
N ILE A 165 -33.71 11.25 -1.52
CA ILE A 165 -34.56 10.22 -2.10
C ILE A 165 -35.90 10.85 -2.47
N ILE A 166 -36.44 10.49 -3.64
CA ILE A 166 -37.78 10.80 -4.09
C ILE A 166 -38.58 9.50 -4.02
N GLU A 167 -39.42 9.38 -2.99
CA GLU A 167 -40.13 8.14 -2.67
C GLU A 167 -41.39 7.99 -3.54
N SER A 168 -41.57 6.81 -4.13
CA SER A 168 -42.78 6.46 -4.89
C SER A 168 -43.85 5.86 -3.97
N PRO A 169 -45.16 6.08 -4.22
CA PRO A 169 -45.73 6.80 -5.37
C PRO A 169 -45.91 8.31 -5.15
N ASN A 170 -45.75 8.79 -3.92
CA ASN A 170 -46.14 10.16 -3.53
C ASN A 170 -45.18 11.25 -4.02
N ARG A 171 -44.03 10.88 -4.59
CA ARG A 171 -42.95 11.77 -5.02
C ARG A 171 -42.45 12.70 -3.90
N GLU A 172 -42.50 12.22 -2.66
CA GLU A 172 -41.98 12.98 -1.52
C GLU A 172 -40.46 13.00 -1.57
N LYS A 173 -39.87 14.20 -1.56
CA LYS A 173 -38.42 14.39 -1.58
C LYS A 173 -37.90 14.54 -0.16
N ARG A 174 -37.08 13.60 0.29
CA ARG A 174 -36.45 13.63 1.64
C ARG A 174 -34.93 13.63 1.53
N LYS A 175 -34.28 14.40 2.41
CA LYS A 175 -32.82 14.42 2.51
C LYS A 175 -32.33 13.13 3.18
N ILE A 176 -31.25 12.55 2.67
CA ILE A 176 -30.66 11.31 3.19
C ILE A 176 -29.24 11.57 3.71
N ASN A 177 -28.83 10.80 4.71
CA ASN A 177 -27.47 10.82 5.25
C ASN A 177 -27.06 9.40 5.65
N VAL A 178 -25.76 9.15 5.66
CA VAL A 178 -25.20 7.89 6.17
C VAL A 178 -25.55 7.66 7.64
N SER A 179 -25.49 6.40 8.08
CA SER A 179 -25.77 6.04 9.47
C SER A 179 -24.74 6.63 10.45
N ASN A 180 -25.13 6.77 11.72
CA ASN A 180 -24.25 7.18 12.82
C ASN A 180 -23.68 5.99 13.61
N ILE A 181 -23.78 4.76 13.09
CA ILE A 181 -23.27 3.56 13.77
C ILE A 181 -21.76 3.64 13.88
N LYS A 182 -21.24 3.39 15.09
CA LYS A 182 -19.80 3.47 15.40
C LYS A 182 -19.15 2.11 15.65
N ASN A 183 -19.94 1.11 16.08
CA ASN A 183 -19.46 -0.21 16.45
C ASN A 183 -19.72 -1.21 15.33
N LEU A 184 -18.70 -2.02 14.99
CA LEU A 184 -18.83 -3.06 13.97
C LEU A 184 -19.94 -4.05 14.31
N LYS A 185 -20.05 -4.46 15.58
CA LYS A 185 -21.06 -5.42 16.05
C LYS A 185 -22.51 -4.99 15.84
N ASP A 186 -22.75 -3.69 15.65
CA ASP A 186 -24.08 -3.13 15.38
C ASP A 186 -24.35 -2.96 13.88
N ALA A 187 -23.32 -3.06 13.04
CA ALA A 187 -23.36 -2.73 11.63
C ALA A 187 -24.06 -3.81 10.78
N SER A 188 -24.79 -3.37 9.76
CA SER A 188 -25.35 -4.18 8.67
C SER A 188 -24.60 -3.87 7.38
N VAL A 189 -23.97 -4.87 6.78
CA VAL A 189 -23.00 -4.69 5.68
C VAL A 189 -23.44 -5.44 4.43
N GLY A 190 -23.44 -4.76 3.29
CA GLY A 190 -23.50 -5.37 1.97
C GLY A 190 -22.11 -5.86 1.54
N VAL A 191 -22.00 -7.09 1.03
CA VAL A 191 -20.74 -7.66 0.56
C VAL A 191 -20.91 -8.24 -0.83
N PHE A 192 -19.98 -7.90 -1.72
CA PHE A 192 -19.86 -8.57 -3.01
C PHE A 192 -19.11 -9.90 -2.83
N ALA A 193 -19.78 -11.02 -3.05
CA ALA A 193 -19.28 -12.35 -2.67
C ALA A 193 -18.59 -13.13 -3.80
N TYR A 194 -18.49 -12.57 -5.01
CA TYR A 194 -17.82 -13.28 -6.11
C TYR A 194 -16.31 -13.29 -5.90
N GLY A 195 -15.70 -14.48 -5.79
CA GLY A 195 -14.26 -14.63 -5.53
C GLY A 195 -13.87 -14.28 -4.09
N LEU A 196 -14.51 -14.90 -3.10
CA LEU A 196 -14.26 -14.64 -1.68
C LEU A 196 -12.76 -14.79 -1.32
N THR A 197 -12.18 -13.73 -0.78
CA THR A 197 -10.83 -13.75 -0.22
C THR A 197 -10.83 -14.40 1.17
N THR A 198 -9.66 -14.81 1.68
CA THR A 198 -9.52 -15.29 3.07
C THR A 198 -10.06 -14.27 4.08
N ASN A 199 -9.74 -12.98 3.90
CA ASN A 199 -10.24 -11.91 4.77
C ASN A 199 -11.76 -11.80 4.74
N THR A 200 -12.38 -11.97 3.56
CA THR A 200 -13.84 -11.98 3.44
C THR A 200 -14.45 -13.18 4.16
N LEU A 201 -13.83 -14.35 4.04
CA LEU A 201 -14.27 -15.57 4.74
C LEU A 201 -14.15 -15.41 6.25
N ASP A 202 -13.04 -14.88 6.75
CA ASP A 202 -12.81 -14.69 8.18
C ASP A 202 -13.76 -13.63 8.76
N PHE A 203 -13.97 -12.52 8.05
CA PHE A 203 -14.97 -11.52 8.41
C PHE A 203 -16.38 -12.11 8.57
N ILE A 204 -16.76 -13.03 7.68
CA ILE A 204 -18.04 -13.74 7.74
C ILE A 204 -18.06 -14.75 8.91
N LYS A 205 -17.02 -15.56 9.05
CA LYS A 205 -16.91 -16.61 10.09
C LYS A 205 -16.92 -16.02 11.50
N ASP A 206 -16.17 -14.95 11.71
CA ASP A 206 -15.98 -14.34 13.03
C ASP A 206 -17.16 -13.48 13.48
N ARG A 207 -18.20 -13.34 12.62
CA ARG A 207 -19.40 -12.54 12.89
C ARG A 207 -19.04 -11.14 13.39
N MET A 208 -18.10 -10.49 12.72
CA MET A 208 -17.59 -9.18 13.13
C MET A 208 -18.67 -8.09 13.12
N VAL A 209 -19.75 -8.31 12.36
CA VAL A 209 -20.88 -7.39 12.20
C VAL A 209 -22.22 -8.06 12.49
N LYS A 210 -23.27 -7.26 12.71
CA LYS A 210 -24.62 -7.73 13.07
C LYS A 210 -25.25 -8.56 11.95
N ARG A 211 -25.12 -8.09 10.70
CA ARG A 211 -25.72 -8.71 9.52
C ARG A 211 -24.85 -8.50 8.30
N ILE A 212 -24.82 -9.53 7.46
CA ILE A 212 -24.23 -9.49 6.12
C ILE A 212 -25.35 -9.75 5.10
N ARG A 213 -25.33 -9.00 4.00
CA ARG A 213 -26.27 -9.11 2.89
C ARG A 213 -25.50 -9.14 1.57
N ILE A 214 -26.09 -9.77 0.56
CA ILE A 214 -25.59 -9.80 -0.80
C ILE A 214 -26.79 -9.40 -1.66
N PHE A 215 -26.72 -8.23 -2.31
CA PHE A 215 -27.83 -7.65 -3.03
C PHE A 215 -27.63 -7.74 -4.55
N GLY A 216 -26.40 -7.56 -5.04
CA GLY A 216 -26.08 -7.76 -6.46
C GLY A 216 -26.38 -6.57 -7.36
N SER A 217 -26.52 -5.37 -6.78
CA SER A 217 -26.57 -4.08 -7.48
C SER A 217 -25.72 -3.09 -6.70
N ALA A 218 -24.54 -2.76 -7.23
CA ALA A 218 -23.59 -1.88 -6.54
C ALA A 218 -24.18 -0.48 -6.35
N ALA A 219 -24.91 0.04 -7.34
CA ALA A 219 -25.53 1.36 -7.30
C ALA A 219 -26.58 1.45 -6.16
N LEU A 220 -27.43 0.43 -6.00
CA LEU A 220 -28.42 0.39 -4.91
C LEU A 220 -27.76 0.17 -3.55
N GLU A 221 -26.75 -0.70 -3.45
CA GLU A 221 -26.03 -0.90 -2.19
C GLU A 221 -25.37 0.40 -1.71
N MET A 222 -24.75 1.17 -2.61
CA MET A 222 -24.22 2.51 -2.30
C MET A 222 -25.33 3.47 -1.86
N CYS A 223 -26.50 3.46 -2.51
CA CYS A 223 -27.64 4.28 -2.11
C CYS A 223 -28.20 3.88 -0.74
N TYR A 224 -28.21 2.58 -0.41
CA TYR A 224 -28.61 2.10 0.90
C TYR A 224 -27.63 2.53 1.99
N VAL A 225 -26.32 2.58 1.70
CA VAL A 225 -25.34 3.22 2.60
C VAL A 225 -25.64 4.72 2.74
N ALA A 226 -25.87 5.40 1.62
CA ALA A 226 -26.14 6.85 1.59
C ALA A 226 -27.37 7.28 2.39
N ARG A 227 -28.38 6.41 2.53
CA ARG A 227 -29.56 6.63 3.39
C ARG A 227 -29.48 6.00 4.78
N GLY A 228 -28.36 5.35 5.11
CA GLY A 228 -28.17 4.65 6.39
C GLY A 228 -29.03 3.39 6.57
N ALA A 229 -29.55 2.81 5.49
CA ALA A 229 -30.21 1.50 5.52
C ALA A 229 -29.21 0.34 5.56
N LEU A 230 -28.02 0.56 4.98
CA LEU A 230 -26.81 -0.21 5.22
C LEU A 230 -25.78 0.69 5.90
N ASP A 231 -24.89 0.09 6.68
CA ASP A 231 -23.80 0.80 7.35
C ASP A 231 -22.54 0.81 6.49
N ALA A 232 -22.37 -0.21 5.64
CA ALA A 232 -21.31 -0.28 4.64
C ALA A 232 -21.66 -1.18 3.45
N PHE A 233 -20.96 -0.96 2.35
CA PHE A 233 -20.90 -1.84 1.18
C PHE A 233 -19.43 -2.13 0.83
N ILE A 234 -19.10 -3.40 0.59
CA ILE A 234 -17.73 -3.89 0.49
C ILE A 234 -17.57 -4.81 -0.70
N ASN A 235 -16.72 -4.42 -1.64
CA ASN A 235 -16.18 -5.25 -2.71
C ASN A 235 -14.64 -5.21 -2.66
N VAL A 236 -14.01 -6.25 -2.16
CA VAL A 236 -12.54 -6.29 -2.04
C VAL A 236 -11.84 -6.66 -3.35
N ASN A 237 -12.58 -7.19 -4.32
CA ASN A 237 -12.03 -7.63 -5.59
C ASN A 237 -11.96 -6.44 -6.55
N LYS A 238 -10.88 -6.34 -7.33
CA LYS A 238 -10.70 -5.30 -8.35
C LYS A 238 -11.59 -5.56 -9.57
N THR A 239 -12.90 -5.47 -9.35
CA THR A 239 -13.95 -5.91 -10.28
C THR A 239 -15.02 -4.85 -10.51
N THR A 240 -15.15 -3.88 -9.60
CA THR A 240 -16.11 -2.78 -9.73
C THR A 240 -15.72 -1.87 -10.89
N ARG A 241 -16.68 -1.61 -11.78
CA ARG A 241 -16.50 -0.72 -12.94
C ARG A 241 -16.99 0.68 -12.62
N LEU A 242 -16.64 1.61 -13.50
CA LEU A 242 -17.10 3.00 -13.41
C LEU A 242 -18.64 3.09 -13.49
N CYS A 243 -19.26 2.42 -14.46
CA CYS A 243 -20.69 2.50 -14.75
C CYS A 243 -21.55 2.07 -13.54
N ASP A 244 -21.19 0.94 -12.90
CA ASP A 244 -21.88 0.36 -11.74
C ASP A 244 -21.98 1.33 -10.55
N ILE A 245 -21.03 2.26 -10.42
CA ILE A 245 -20.91 3.12 -9.23
C ILE A 245 -21.11 4.60 -9.50
N ALA A 246 -21.05 5.09 -10.75
CA ALA A 246 -20.96 6.52 -11.02
C ALA A 246 -22.12 7.34 -10.42
N GLY A 247 -23.36 6.89 -10.57
CA GLY A 247 -24.53 7.52 -9.95
C GLY A 247 -24.49 7.44 -8.42
N GLY A 248 -24.22 6.24 -7.90
CA GLY A 248 -24.10 6.00 -6.46
C GLY A 248 -22.95 6.76 -5.79
N TYR A 249 -21.87 7.03 -6.52
CA TYR A 249 -20.67 7.73 -6.05
C TYR A 249 -20.99 9.17 -5.65
N VAL A 250 -21.64 9.92 -6.55
CA VAL A 250 -22.06 11.29 -6.25
C VAL A 250 -23.07 11.31 -5.09
N ILE A 251 -24.03 10.38 -5.09
CA ILE A 251 -25.06 10.29 -4.05
C ILE A 251 -24.44 10.02 -2.68
N LEU A 252 -23.56 9.03 -2.57
CA LEU A 252 -22.95 8.66 -1.31
C LEU A 252 -22.00 9.75 -0.79
N ARG A 253 -21.21 10.38 -1.67
CA ARG A 253 -20.34 11.52 -1.31
C ARG A 253 -21.16 12.67 -0.71
N GLU A 254 -22.24 13.06 -1.37
CA GLU A 254 -23.10 14.17 -0.93
C GLU A 254 -23.96 13.83 0.31
N SER A 255 -24.13 12.55 0.63
CA SER A 255 -24.76 12.09 1.88
C SER A 255 -23.83 12.08 3.09
N GLY A 256 -22.54 12.43 2.91
CA GLY A 256 -21.51 12.41 3.94
C GLY A 256 -20.82 11.06 4.14
N GLY A 257 -20.94 10.15 3.17
CA GLY A 257 -20.23 8.87 3.17
C GLY A 257 -18.78 8.97 2.71
N ILE A 258 -17.96 8.01 3.11
CA ILE A 258 -16.59 7.81 2.61
C ILE A 258 -16.60 6.68 1.59
N ILE A 259 -15.83 6.87 0.51
CA ILE A 259 -15.66 5.92 -0.58
C ILE A 259 -14.16 5.80 -0.84
N THR A 260 -13.62 4.59 -0.72
CA THR A 260 -12.21 4.30 -1.04
C THR A 260 -12.09 2.95 -1.73
N ASP A 261 -10.90 2.66 -2.23
CA ASP A 261 -10.54 1.28 -2.53
C ASP A 261 -10.36 0.48 -1.22
N LYS A 262 -10.05 -0.82 -1.35
CA LYS A 262 -9.86 -1.71 -0.19
C LYS A 262 -8.71 -1.27 0.73
N ASP A 263 -7.75 -0.51 0.20
CA ASP A 263 -6.55 -0.07 0.91
C ASP A 263 -6.69 1.35 1.47
N GLY A 264 -7.86 1.98 1.31
CA GLY A 264 -8.18 3.29 1.85
C GLY A 264 -7.84 4.47 0.92
N LYS A 265 -7.44 4.20 -0.32
CA LYS A 265 -7.15 5.25 -1.32
C LYS A 265 -8.45 5.81 -1.87
N ILE A 266 -8.52 7.12 -2.05
CA ILE A 266 -9.64 7.80 -2.71
C ILE A 266 -9.79 7.24 -4.13
N ILE A 267 -11.04 6.99 -4.54
CA ILE A 267 -11.35 6.54 -5.90
C ILE A 267 -11.10 7.69 -6.87
N ASP A 268 -10.26 7.44 -7.88
CA ASP A 268 -9.89 8.41 -8.91
C ASP A 268 -9.83 7.74 -10.28
N MET A 269 -10.91 7.03 -10.62
CA MET A 269 -11.03 6.29 -11.88
C MET A 269 -11.21 7.25 -13.05
N GLY A 270 -10.49 7.02 -14.14
CA GLY A 270 -10.73 7.71 -15.41
C GLY A 270 -12.14 7.43 -15.92
N LEU A 271 -12.68 8.35 -16.72
CA LEU A 271 -14.00 8.20 -17.32
C LEU A 271 -13.96 7.25 -18.54
N ASN A 272 -13.66 5.97 -18.30
CA ASN A 272 -13.62 4.90 -19.30
C ASN A 272 -14.29 3.60 -18.78
N VAL A 273 -14.45 2.61 -19.65
CA VAL A 273 -15.12 1.33 -19.35
C VAL A 273 -14.17 0.20 -18.94
N TYR A 274 -12.85 0.42 -19.04
CA TYR A 274 -11.84 -0.62 -18.84
C TYR A 274 -11.29 -0.66 -17.42
N GLU A 275 -11.21 0.50 -16.76
CA GLU A 275 -10.66 0.61 -15.42
C GLU A 275 -11.55 -0.09 -14.39
N LYS A 276 -10.93 -0.89 -13.51
CA LYS A 276 -11.62 -1.61 -12.42
C LYS A 276 -10.97 -1.32 -11.09
N THR A 277 -11.78 -1.26 -10.05
CA THR A 277 -11.31 -1.04 -8.68
C THR A 277 -11.97 -1.99 -7.68
N SER A 278 -11.41 -2.03 -6.49
CA SER A 278 -12.11 -2.51 -5.29
C SER A 278 -12.82 -1.33 -4.64
N LEU A 279 -13.84 -1.59 -3.82
CA LEU A 279 -14.68 -0.56 -3.25
C LEU A 279 -15.01 -0.85 -1.78
N ILE A 280 -14.80 0.14 -0.92
CA ILE A 280 -15.35 0.20 0.42
C ILE A 280 -16.14 1.50 0.54
N CYS A 281 -17.39 1.39 0.93
CA CYS A 281 -18.33 2.48 1.14
C CYS A 281 -18.85 2.42 2.57
N SER A 282 -18.76 3.47 3.36
CA SER A 282 -19.20 3.47 4.76
C SER A 282 -19.36 4.89 5.32
N ASN A 283 -19.85 5.01 6.56
CA ASN A 283 -19.77 6.24 7.35
C ASN A 283 -18.35 6.49 7.90
N ASN A 284 -18.09 7.73 8.37
CA ASN A 284 -16.80 8.17 8.93
C ASN A 284 -16.29 7.33 10.11
N ALA A 285 -17.17 6.75 10.92
CA ALA A 285 -16.80 6.05 12.14
C ALA A 285 -16.34 4.60 11.89
N LEU A 286 -16.91 3.96 10.88
CA LEU A 286 -16.64 2.56 10.53
C LEU A 286 -15.61 2.40 9.41
N HIS A 287 -15.45 3.41 8.53
CA HIS A 287 -14.66 3.27 7.30
C HIS A 287 -13.24 2.74 7.52
N LYS A 288 -12.49 3.38 8.44
CA LYS A 288 -11.12 2.95 8.78
C LYS A 288 -11.05 1.53 9.33
N LYS A 289 -12.11 1.07 10.00
CA LYS A 289 -12.18 -0.29 10.53
C LYS A 289 -12.34 -1.30 9.41
N PHE A 290 -13.22 -1.02 8.45
CA PHE A 290 -13.40 -1.88 7.28
C PHE A 290 -12.14 -1.93 6.41
N VAL A 291 -11.51 -0.79 6.13
CA VAL A 291 -10.21 -0.79 5.42
C VAL A 291 -9.16 -1.61 6.18
N GLY A 292 -9.10 -1.48 7.51
CA GLY A 292 -8.21 -2.27 8.36
C GLY A 292 -8.50 -3.78 8.33
N ILE A 293 -9.74 -4.20 8.12
CA ILE A 293 -10.12 -5.62 8.02
C ILE A 293 -9.80 -6.17 6.62
N PHE A 294 -10.08 -5.40 5.58
CA PHE A 294 -10.13 -5.91 4.21
C PHE A 294 -8.91 -5.60 3.35
N GLY A 295 -8.16 -4.54 3.65
CA GLY A 295 -6.96 -4.17 2.90
C GLY A 295 -5.83 -3.73 3.81
N ASN A 296 -5.67 -2.41 3.96
CA ASN A 296 -4.56 -1.87 4.74
C ASN A 296 -4.83 -1.99 6.25
N LYS A 297 -4.48 -3.14 6.83
CA LYS A 297 -4.63 -3.43 8.28
C LYS A 297 -3.91 -2.45 9.19
N TRP A 298 -2.91 -1.73 8.68
CA TRP A 298 -2.15 -0.74 9.41
C TRP A 298 -2.85 0.64 9.46
N MET A 299 -3.97 0.84 8.76
CA MET A 299 -4.79 2.05 8.88
C MET A 299 -5.49 2.20 10.23
N LEU A 300 -5.53 1.15 11.04
CA LEU A 300 -5.91 1.26 12.45
C LEU A 300 -4.85 2.09 13.18
N LYS A 301 -5.31 3.01 14.05
CA LYS A 301 -4.43 4.01 14.66
C LYS A 301 -3.21 3.34 15.31
N PRO A 302 -1.99 3.88 15.08
CA PRO A 302 -0.78 3.35 15.70
C PRO A 302 -0.91 3.44 17.23
N THR A 303 -0.83 2.29 17.89
CA THR A 303 -0.90 2.18 19.36
C THR A 303 0.42 2.60 20.01
N LYS A 304 1.52 2.33 19.33
CA LYS A 304 2.90 2.60 19.77
C LYS A 304 3.85 2.55 18.56
N PHE A 305 4.82 3.46 18.51
CA PHE A 305 5.92 3.42 17.52
C PHE A 305 7.19 2.81 18.13
N GLY A 306 7.83 1.89 17.40
CA GLY A 306 9.20 1.48 17.69
C GLY A 306 10.20 2.44 17.04
N ILE A 307 11.33 2.72 17.68
CA ILE A 307 12.40 3.55 17.12
C ILE A 307 13.71 2.78 17.11
N ILE A 308 14.29 2.65 15.92
CA ILE A 308 15.61 2.07 15.68
C ILE A 308 16.45 3.15 15.01
N SER A 309 17.69 3.34 15.44
CA SER A 309 18.54 4.39 14.90
C SER A 309 20.00 3.97 14.83
N ARG A 310 20.78 4.68 14.00
CA ARG A 310 22.23 4.67 14.11
C ARG A 310 22.65 5.29 15.44
N ILE A 311 23.37 4.52 16.23
CA ILE A 311 23.86 4.92 17.54
C ILE A 311 25.23 5.61 17.50
N ASP A 312 25.96 5.43 16.40
CA ASP A 312 27.33 5.93 16.19
C ASP A 312 27.36 7.36 15.61
N ARG A 313 26.19 7.97 15.37
CA ARG A 313 26.04 9.22 14.64
C ARG A 313 25.22 10.24 15.43
N ARG A 314 25.86 11.34 15.83
CA ARG A 314 25.25 12.37 16.69
C ARG A 314 24.04 13.05 16.04
N ASP A 315 24.10 13.29 14.73
CA ASP A 315 22.98 13.82 13.95
C ASP A 315 21.76 12.89 13.98
N ALA A 316 21.96 11.56 13.94
CA ALA A 316 20.89 10.59 14.05
C ALA A 316 20.28 10.55 15.46
N LEU A 317 21.11 10.62 16.50
CA LEU A 317 20.65 10.71 17.89
C LEU A 317 19.84 11.98 18.16
N ASN A 318 20.27 13.12 17.63
CA ASN A 318 19.50 14.38 17.74
C ASN A 318 18.12 14.25 17.09
N LEU A 319 18.04 13.63 15.90
CA LEU A 319 16.74 13.42 15.24
C LEU A 319 15.84 12.45 16.02
N VAL A 320 16.40 11.43 16.69
CA VAL A 320 15.64 10.55 17.60
C VAL A 320 14.99 11.39 18.70
N LEU A 321 15.72 12.31 19.33
CA LEU A 321 15.18 13.19 20.37
C LEU A 321 14.08 14.11 19.84
N ASP A 322 14.24 14.64 18.63
CA ASP A 322 13.22 15.49 18.01
C ASP A 322 11.95 14.69 17.68
N VAL A 323 12.10 13.44 17.21
CA VAL A 323 10.98 12.51 16.99
C VAL A 323 10.25 12.19 18.29
N ILE A 324 11.00 11.90 19.37
CA ILE A 324 10.43 11.64 20.69
C ILE A 324 9.58 12.83 21.16
N LYS A 325 10.15 14.04 21.14
CA LYS A 325 9.43 15.27 21.52
C LYS A 325 8.17 15.47 20.70
N TYR A 326 8.24 15.19 19.40
CA TYR A 326 7.10 15.30 18.51
C TYR A 326 6.00 14.28 18.84
N LEU A 327 6.34 13.01 19.08
CA LEU A 327 5.39 11.98 19.48
C LEU A 327 4.74 12.29 20.84
N ASP A 328 5.52 12.75 21.81
CA ASP A 328 5.03 13.20 23.12
C ASP A 328 4.00 14.34 22.99
N SER A 329 4.28 15.33 22.13
CA SER A 329 3.36 16.46 21.89
C SER A 329 2.00 16.04 21.31
N LYS A 330 1.93 14.87 20.68
CA LYS A 330 0.72 14.28 20.08
C LYS A 330 0.11 13.19 20.96
N HIS A 331 0.67 12.92 22.14
CA HIS A 331 0.29 11.83 23.05
C HIS A 331 0.34 10.45 22.40
N ILE A 332 1.37 10.21 21.57
CA ILE A 332 1.60 8.94 20.89
C ILE A 332 2.70 8.18 21.64
N LYS A 333 2.41 6.94 22.03
CA LYS A 333 3.38 6.09 22.73
C LYS A 333 4.52 5.66 21.80
N TYR A 334 5.70 5.44 22.36
CA TYR A 334 6.85 4.90 21.66
C TYR A 334 7.70 4.01 22.55
N ALA A 335 8.55 3.19 21.92
CA ALA A 335 9.63 2.45 22.57
C ALA A 335 10.88 2.49 21.69
N LEU A 336 12.07 2.43 22.31
CA LEU A 336 13.34 2.47 21.58
C LEU A 336 14.01 1.10 21.58
N GLU A 337 14.83 0.82 20.57
CA GLU A 337 15.71 -0.35 20.62
C GLU A 337 16.55 -0.35 21.91
N PRO A 338 16.75 -1.49 22.60
CA PRO A 338 17.45 -1.53 23.89
C PRO A 338 18.82 -0.82 23.88
N SER A 339 19.66 -1.06 22.86
CA SER A 339 20.94 -0.37 22.71
C SER A 339 20.82 1.15 22.51
N LEU A 340 19.71 1.60 21.92
CA LEU A 340 19.42 3.02 21.74
C LEU A 340 18.93 3.66 23.05
N CYS A 341 18.10 2.97 23.84
CA CYS A 341 17.70 3.42 25.19
C CYS A 341 18.90 3.76 26.05
N GLU A 342 19.86 2.83 26.17
CA GLU A 342 21.06 3.00 26.98
C GLU A 342 21.85 4.25 26.58
N ILE A 343 22.01 4.47 25.27
CA ILE A 343 22.79 5.58 24.73
C ILE A 343 22.06 6.91 24.91
N ILE A 344 20.76 6.97 24.64
CA ILE A 344 19.98 8.21 24.77
C ILE A 344 19.86 8.65 26.24
N ASN A 345 19.70 7.70 27.17
CA ASN A 345 19.72 7.99 28.62
C ASN A 345 21.05 8.66 29.02
N ASN A 346 22.17 8.15 28.51
CA ASN A 346 23.50 8.73 28.75
C ASN A 346 23.72 10.06 27.99
N PHE A 347 23.08 10.23 26.83
CA PHE A 347 23.22 11.42 26.01
C PHE A 347 22.53 12.65 26.65
N ASN A 348 21.35 12.47 27.24
CA ASN A 348 20.64 13.54 27.96
C ASN A 348 21.42 14.02 29.20
N ASN A 349 21.95 13.08 30.01
CA ASN A 349 22.71 13.41 31.22
C ASN A 349 24.00 14.23 30.95
N ASN A 350 24.53 14.19 29.73
CA ASN A 350 25.74 14.92 29.33
C ASN A 350 25.44 16.30 28.70
N CYS A 351 24.23 16.53 28.18
CA CYS A 351 23.83 17.83 27.63
C CYS A 351 23.47 18.81 28.76
N ASP A 352 22.78 18.37 29.81
CA ASP A 352 22.44 19.21 30.96
C ASP A 352 23.69 19.67 31.74
N ASN A 353 24.81 18.94 31.64
CA ASN A 353 26.08 19.30 32.29
C ASN A 353 26.95 20.27 31.49
N LYS A 354 26.64 20.54 30.21
CA LYS A 354 27.43 21.48 29.39
C LYS A 354 26.97 22.93 29.50
N ASP A 355 25.70 23.16 29.85
CA ASP A 355 25.19 24.52 30.05
C ASP A 355 25.56 25.13 31.42
N ILE A 356 26.11 24.33 32.34
CA ILE A 356 26.61 24.81 33.65
C ILE A 356 28.10 25.18 33.60
N ASN A 357 28.88 24.61 32.66
CA ASN A 357 30.33 24.78 32.60
C ASN A 357 30.86 25.71 31.50
N SER A 358 29.99 26.35 30.70
CA SER A 358 30.43 27.32 29.67
C SER A 358 30.53 28.77 30.13
N ASN A 359 30.27 29.09 31.41
CA ASN A 359 30.29 30.46 31.91
C ASN A 359 31.48 30.83 32.80
N ASN A 360 32.51 29.98 32.94
CA ASN A 360 33.56 30.23 33.93
C ASN A 360 35.02 30.14 33.48
N ASN A 361 35.34 30.19 32.19
CA ASN A 361 36.75 30.37 31.77
C ASN A 361 36.84 31.00 30.38
N ASN A 362 36.98 32.33 30.32
CA ASN A 362 37.92 33.05 29.45
C ASN A 362 37.69 34.57 29.53
N GLN A 363 38.19 35.19 30.60
CA GLN A 363 38.70 36.56 30.54
C GLN A 363 40.06 36.57 31.23
N ASN A 364 41.12 36.57 30.42
CA ASN A 364 42.41 37.17 30.78
C ASN A 364 43.24 37.40 29.52
N ASN A 365 43.40 38.68 29.19
CA ASN A 365 44.53 39.36 28.53
C ASN A 365 44.08 40.34 27.46
N MET A 366 43.87 41.61 27.83
CA MET A 366 44.78 42.71 27.48
C MET A 366 44.23 44.07 27.92
N SER A 367 44.94 44.67 28.87
CA SER A 367 45.43 46.05 28.83
C SER A 367 44.46 47.24 28.92
N LYS A 368 44.77 48.05 29.95
CA LYS A 368 44.87 49.52 30.00
C LYS A 368 43.73 50.34 30.61
N ASP A 369 44.18 51.10 31.61
CA ASP A 369 43.88 52.50 31.87
C ASP A 369 42.72 52.89 32.80
N ILE A 370 43.16 53.40 33.97
CA ILE A 370 42.74 54.65 34.62
C ILE A 370 41.35 54.67 35.30
N GLY A 371 41.42 54.75 36.64
CA GLY A 371 40.82 55.87 37.37
C GLY A 371 39.45 55.69 38.03
N ASN A 372 39.49 55.69 39.36
CA ASN A 372 38.60 56.39 40.30
C ASN A 372 37.13 55.96 40.53
N ASN A 373 36.85 55.92 41.84
CA ASN A 373 35.64 56.31 42.57
C ASN A 373 34.57 55.24 42.88
N ASN A 374 34.65 54.77 44.13
CA ASN A 374 33.72 55.05 45.23
C ASN A 374 32.19 54.89 45.04
N ILE A 375 31.65 53.97 45.85
CA ILE A 375 30.63 54.21 46.91
C ILE A 375 29.14 54.29 46.49
N ASP A 376 28.42 53.33 47.08
CA ASP A 376 27.06 53.37 47.66
C ASP A 376 25.78 53.12 46.85
N ASN A 377 24.95 52.28 47.51
CA ASN A 377 23.49 52.33 47.65
C ASN A 377 22.65 51.85 46.44
N ASP A 378 21.60 51.03 46.57
CA ASP A 378 20.66 50.81 47.66
C ASP A 378 19.85 49.51 47.43
N ASN A 379 19.46 48.88 48.55
CA ASN A 379 18.15 48.25 48.87
C ASN A 379 17.45 47.30 47.87
N MET A 380 17.31 46.02 48.25
CA MET A 380 16.10 45.43 48.86
C MET A 380 14.83 45.54 47.99
N ASP A 381 14.38 44.41 47.41
CA ASP A 381 13.20 43.72 47.97
C ASP A 381 12.84 42.39 47.29
N ASN A 382 12.43 41.45 48.15
CA ASN A 382 11.49 40.35 47.96
C ASN A 382 11.84 39.12 47.08
N LYS A 383 12.40 38.13 47.79
CA LYS A 383 11.88 36.75 47.92
C LYS A 383 10.73 36.37 46.99
N ASN A 384 10.95 35.35 46.17
CA ASN A 384 10.25 34.07 46.35
C ASN A 384 11.06 32.91 45.79
N ASN A 385 11.61 32.12 46.71
CA ASN A 385 12.10 30.77 46.46
C ASN A 385 10.94 29.89 46.01
N ILE A 386 11.01 29.39 44.78
CA ILE A 386 10.47 28.06 44.45
C ILE A 386 11.66 27.27 43.90
N THR A 387 12.44 26.73 44.83
CA THR A 387 13.25 25.55 44.59
C THR A 387 12.41 24.34 44.98
N SER A 388 12.04 23.51 44.01
CA SER A 388 12.01 22.07 44.23
C SER A 388 12.31 21.35 42.92
N ASN A 389 13.54 20.85 42.86
CA ASN A 389 14.02 19.84 41.93
C ASN A 389 13.08 18.64 41.88
N ASN A 390 12.81 18.16 40.67
CA ASN A 390 12.45 16.77 40.40
C ASN A 390 13.00 16.35 39.03
N ASN A 391 14.31 16.44 38.82
CA ASN A 391 14.97 15.75 37.70
C ASN A 391 15.12 14.26 38.08
N LYS A 392 14.03 13.50 37.98
CA LYS A 392 14.14 12.05 37.79
C LYS A 392 14.70 11.83 36.37
N PRO A 393 15.69 10.95 36.17
CA PRO A 393 16.14 10.59 34.83
C PRO A 393 14.94 10.09 34.02
N ILE A 394 14.74 10.64 32.83
CA ILE A 394 13.73 10.15 31.90
C ILE A 394 14.18 8.75 31.47
N GLU A 395 13.50 7.73 31.97
CA GLU A 395 13.79 6.34 31.60
C GLU A 395 12.94 5.98 30.37
N TYR A 396 13.57 5.88 29.20
CA TYR A 396 12.88 5.50 27.97
C TYR A 396 12.56 4.00 27.95
N GLU A 397 11.34 3.67 27.50
CA GLU A 397 10.86 2.30 27.42
C GLU A 397 11.61 1.51 26.33
N PRO A 398 12.27 0.38 26.68
CA PRO A 398 12.91 -0.47 25.69
C PRO A 398 11.86 -1.30 24.92
N MET A 399 12.08 -1.46 23.63
CA MET A 399 11.25 -2.28 22.73
C MET A 399 11.62 -3.75 22.90
N THR A 400 11.02 -4.39 23.92
CA THR A 400 11.22 -5.81 24.26
C THR A 400 10.10 -6.71 23.77
N ASP A 401 8.86 -6.19 23.74
CA ASP A 401 7.70 -6.82 23.12
C ASP A 401 7.32 -6.04 21.86
N LEU A 402 7.12 -6.77 20.76
CA LEU A 402 6.72 -6.20 19.47
C LEU A 402 5.19 -6.24 19.27
N ASN A 403 4.44 -6.95 20.13
CA ASN A 403 3.01 -7.13 19.97
C ASN A 403 2.21 -5.83 20.05
N ASP A 404 2.70 -4.82 20.76
CA ASP A 404 2.05 -3.50 20.87
C ASP A 404 2.62 -2.44 19.90
N ILE A 405 3.67 -2.79 19.15
CA ILE A 405 4.34 -1.93 18.18
C ILE A 405 3.60 -1.97 16.86
N SER A 406 3.08 -0.82 16.46
CA SER A 406 2.32 -0.69 15.21
C SER A 406 3.21 -0.45 13.99
N HIS A 407 4.31 0.29 14.16
CA HIS A 407 5.24 0.72 13.11
C HIS A 407 6.63 0.92 13.70
N ILE A 408 7.67 0.77 12.89
CA ILE A 408 9.05 1.07 13.29
C ILE A 408 9.61 2.25 12.50
N ILE A 409 10.03 3.30 13.19
CA ILE A 409 10.81 4.40 12.62
C ILE A 409 12.28 3.97 12.60
N SER A 410 12.86 3.84 11.40
CA SER A 410 14.26 3.47 11.22
C SER A 410 15.07 4.69 10.76
N ILE A 411 15.86 5.28 11.67
CA ILE A 411 16.65 6.49 11.43
C ILE A 411 18.10 6.12 11.09
N GLY A 412 18.48 6.25 9.81
CA GLY A 412 19.84 5.90 9.39
C GLY A 412 19.98 5.70 7.89
N GLY A 413 20.67 4.62 7.49
CA GLY A 413 20.80 4.23 6.08
C GLY A 413 20.20 2.84 5.85
N ASP A 414 20.49 2.25 4.69
CA ASP A 414 19.97 0.93 4.33
C ASP A 414 20.36 -0.16 5.36
N GLY A 415 21.57 -0.12 5.91
CA GLY A 415 21.98 -1.05 6.98
C GLY A 415 21.12 -0.95 8.25
N THR A 416 20.62 0.24 8.59
CA THR A 416 19.70 0.45 9.73
C THR A 416 18.33 -0.16 9.43
N VAL A 417 17.88 -0.05 8.17
CA VAL A 417 16.63 -0.68 7.72
C VAL A 417 16.73 -2.21 7.74
N LEU A 418 17.85 -2.77 7.29
CA LEU A 418 18.11 -4.22 7.37
C LEU A 418 18.15 -4.70 8.82
N ARG A 419 18.71 -3.90 9.74
CA ARG A 419 18.62 -4.16 11.19
C ARG A 419 17.16 -4.14 11.67
N ALA A 420 16.37 -3.14 11.28
CA ALA A 420 14.96 -3.07 11.64
C ALA A 420 14.17 -4.30 11.15
N SER A 421 14.39 -4.72 9.90
CA SER A 421 13.76 -5.92 9.34
C SER A 421 14.10 -7.20 10.12
N ARG A 422 15.32 -7.31 10.65
CA ARG A 422 15.75 -8.43 11.50
C ARG A 422 15.11 -8.37 12.88
N VAL A 423 15.09 -7.20 13.51
CA VAL A 423 14.45 -7.00 14.83
C VAL A 423 12.97 -7.35 14.79
N ILE A 424 12.27 -6.99 13.71
CA ILE A 424 10.85 -7.34 13.50
C ILE A 424 10.64 -8.86 13.44
N ASN A 425 11.66 -9.64 13.06
CA ASN A 425 11.68 -11.11 13.09
C ASN A 425 10.43 -11.78 12.47
N GLY A 426 10.03 -11.31 11.29
CA GLY A 426 8.88 -11.87 10.55
C GLY A 426 7.51 -11.36 11.00
N ASN A 427 7.42 -10.55 12.05
CA ASN A 427 6.18 -9.83 12.38
C ASN A 427 5.80 -8.88 11.24
N GLU A 428 4.50 -8.64 11.06
CA GLU A 428 4.01 -7.79 9.98
C GLU A 428 3.93 -6.33 10.42
N ILE A 429 5.07 -5.76 10.85
CA ILE A 429 5.20 -4.38 11.33
C ILE A 429 5.84 -3.52 10.22
N PRO A 430 5.21 -2.43 9.77
CA PRO A 430 5.78 -1.61 8.71
C PRO A 430 6.94 -0.75 9.19
N ILE A 431 7.97 -0.67 8.35
CA ILE A 431 9.15 0.15 8.56
C ILE A 431 8.94 1.51 7.89
N ILE A 432 9.29 2.59 8.60
CA ILE A 432 9.32 3.97 8.14
C ILE A 432 10.79 4.36 8.01
N PRO A 433 11.40 4.21 6.82
CA PRO A 433 12.84 4.32 6.70
C PRO A 433 13.24 5.76 6.39
N ILE A 434 13.94 6.38 7.34
CA ILE A 434 14.38 7.77 7.33
C ILE A 434 15.88 7.83 7.01
N ASN A 435 16.24 8.52 5.93
CA ASN A 435 17.65 8.82 5.65
C ASN A 435 18.17 10.06 6.38
N MET A 436 19.46 9.99 6.73
CA MET A 436 20.20 11.04 7.44
C MET A 436 21.13 11.88 6.55
N GLY A 437 21.02 11.76 5.22
CA GLY A 437 21.83 12.56 4.29
C GLY A 437 21.91 11.94 2.90
N THR A 438 22.67 10.85 2.77
CA THR A 438 22.75 10.09 1.51
C THR A 438 21.47 9.30 1.31
N VAL A 439 20.85 9.44 0.13
CA VAL A 439 19.71 8.61 -0.27
C VAL A 439 20.21 7.17 -0.45
N GLY A 440 19.59 6.21 0.24
CA GLY A 440 19.77 4.77 -0.02
C GLY A 440 18.58 4.19 -0.78
N PHE A 441 18.64 2.91 -1.16
CA PHE A 441 17.57 2.23 -1.90
C PHE A 441 16.43 1.73 -1.03
N LEU A 442 16.64 1.61 0.28
CA LEU A 442 15.60 1.22 1.23
C LEU A 442 15.01 2.44 1.95
N THR A 443 15.77 3.52 2.12
CA THR A 443 15.27 4.75 2.75
C THR A 443 14.29 5.53 1.88
N GLU A 444 13.17 5.96 2.43
CA GLU A 444 12.05 6.58 1.70
C GLU A 444 11.95 8.08 1.99
N PHE A 445 12.13 8.46 3.26
CA PHE A 445 11.91 9.81 3.74
C PHE A 445 13.22 10.49 4.09
N ASN A 446 13.34 11.77 3.75
CA ASN A 446 14.41 12.61 4.27
C ASN A 446 14.09 13.03 5.71
N LYS A 447 15.10 13.24 6.55
CA LYS A 447 14.94 13.80 7.91
C LYS A 447 13.95 14.98 8.00
N ASN A 448 13.91 15.85 6.99
CA ASN A 448 13.01 17.02 6.97
C ASN A 448 11.52 16.65 6.79
N LYS A 449 11.21 15.42 6.35
CA LYS A 449 9.84 14.93 6.10
C LYS A 449 9.36 13.92 7.13
N VAL A 450 10.14 13.65 8.17
CA VAL A 450 9.80 12.69 9.24
C VAL A 450 8.46 13.00 9.87
N PHE A 451 8.24 14.24 10.29
CA PHE A 451 7.01 14.62 10.99
C PHE A 451 5.78 14.56 10.06
N GLU A 452 5.95 14.98 8.80
CA GLU A 452 4.92 14.84 7.76
C GLU A 452 4.55 13.36 7.56
N ALA A 453 5.54 12.46 7.53
CA ALA A 453 5.31 11.03 7.40
C ALA A 453 4.56 10.46 8.61
N ILE A 454 4.94 10.86 9.84
CA ILE A 454 4.24 10.44 11.07
C ILE A 454 2.79 10.93 11.03
N ASP A 455 2.53 12.20 10.71
CA ASP A 455 1.16 12.74 10.60
C ASP A 455 0.34 11.98 9.55
N LYS A 456 0.91 11.66 8.39
CA LYS A 456 0.24 10.83 7.37
C LYS A 456 -0.13 9.45 7.90
N ILE A 457 0.77 8.80 8.64
CA ILE A 457 0.53 7.48 9.22
C ILE A 457 -0.56 7.51 10.27
N VAL A 458 -0.50 8.47 11.21
CA VAL A 458 -1.53 8.66 12.24
C VAL A 458 -2.91 8.94 11.63
N ASN A 459 -2.94 9.65 10.49
CA ASN A 459 -4.17 9.95 9.78
C ASN A 459 -4.66 8.79 8.89
N GLY A 460 -3.84 7.77 8.64
CA GLY A 460 -4.16 6.66 7.73
C GLY A 460 -3.94 6.97 6.25
N ASN A 461 -3.23 8.06 5.95
CA ASN A 461 -3.03 8.58 4.59
C ASN A 461 -1.64 8.19 4.04
N TYR A 462 -1.38 6.90 3.93
CA TYR A 462 -0.08 6.37 3.47
C TYR A 462 -0.25 5.03 2.76
N GLU A 463 0.74 4.68 1.93
CA GLU A 463 0.79 3.41 1.22
C GLU A 463 1.81 2.48 1.88
N ILE A 464 1.48 1.18 1.91
CA ILE A 464 2.41 0.13 2.28
C ILE A 464 2.91 -0.58 1.02
N GLU A 465 4.22 -0.69 0.90
CA GLU A 465 4.88 -1.53 -0.09
C GLU A 465 5.36 -2.82 0.57
N LYS A 466 5.00 -3.96 -0.04
CA LYS A 466 5.37 -5.29 0.40
C LYS A 466 6.66 -5.72 -0.31
N ARG A 467 7.63 -6.23 0.45
CA ARG A 467 8.94 -6.68 -0.06
C ARG A 467 9.14 -8.17 0.23
N THR A 468 9.45 -8.92 -0.82
CA THR A 468 9.79 -10.35 -0.73
C THR A 468 11.14 -10.55 -0.04
N LYS A 469 11.24 -11.62 0.76
CA LYS A 469 12.47 -12.08 1.40
C LYS A 469 12.89 -13.46 0.90
N CYS A 470 14.19 -13.76 0.97
CA CYS A 470 14.77 -15.05 0.68
C CYS A 470 14.96 -15.83 1.99
N ALA A 471 14.31 -16.99 2.13
CA ALA A 471 14.57 -17.93 3.21
C ALA A 471 15.64 -18.92 2.76
N GLY A 472 16.53 -19.30 3.67
CA GLY A 472 17.64 -20.21 3.37
C GLY A 472 17.89 -21.25 4.45
N LEU A 473 18.52 -22.36 4.05
CA LEU A 473 19.12 -23.30 4.98
C LEU A 473 20.38 -23.91 4.39
N ILE A 474 21.26 -24.39 5.27
CA ILE A 474 22.44 -25.18 4.92
C ILE A 474 22.17 -26.62 5.35
N LYS A 475 22.24 -27.55 4.41
CA LYS A 475 22.19 -28.97 4.66
C LYS A 475 23.62 -29.53 4.60
N HIS A 476 24.09 -30.03 5.73
CA HIS A 476 25.44 -30.56 5.84
C HIS A 476 25.55 -31.93 5.16
N ALA A 477 26.68 -32.17 4.49
CA ALA A 477 26.99 -33.49 3.98
C ALA A 477 27.16 -34.50 5.13
N ASP A 478 26.79 -35.75 4.88
CA ASP A 478 26.97 -36.82 5.86
C ASP A 478 28.45 -37.25 5.87
N TYR A 479 29.22 -36.69 6.80
CA TYR A 479 30.67 -36.95 6.91
C TYR A 479 31.00 -38.29 7.60
N SER A 480 29.98 -39.08 7.97
CA SER A 480 30.11 -40.34 8.73
C SER A 480 30.72 -41.51 7.93
N LEU A 481 30.98 -41.35 6.63
CA LEU A 481 31.48 -42.41 5.75
C LEU A 481 32.91 -42.20 5.21
N SER A 482 33.63 -41.15 5.62
CA SER A 482 34.95 -40.80 5.05
C SER A 482 36.16 -40.84 6.02
N SER A 483 36.07 -41.55 7.15
CA SER A 483 37.24 -41.85 8.00
C SER A 483 37.37 -43.36 8.22
N GLY A 484 37.85 -44.05 7.20
CA GLY A 484 38.54 -45.33 7.38
C GLY A 484 40.01 -45.06 7.74
N CYS A 485 40.53 -45.87 8.66
CA CYS A 485 41.93 -45.97 9.15
C CYS A 485 42.25 -45.21 10.47
N GLU A 486 41.86 -45.90 11.54
CA GLU A 486 42.59 -46.16 12.81
C GLU A 486 43.19 -44.99 13.62
N ASP A 487 42.49 -44.63 14.70
CA ASP A 487 43.14 -44.53 16.01
C ASP A 487 42.27 -45.28 17.04
N LYS A 488 42.82 -46.42 17.51
CA LYS A 488 42.34 -47.14 18.68
C LYS A 488 42.90 -46.39 19.89
N ASP A 489 42.05 -45.65 20.60
CA ASP A 489 42.10 -45.47 22.06
C ASP A 489 41.15 -44.34 22.51
N ASN A 490 39.87 -44.69 22.70
CA ASN A 490 39.05 -44.17 23.80
C ASN A 490 37.65 -44.79 23.75
N LYS A 491 37.54 -46.02 24.24
CA LYS A 491 36.27 -46.53 24.78
C LYS A 491 36.17 -46.02 26.21
N ASN A 492 35.30 -45.02 26.44
CA ASN A 492 34.44 -44.90 27.61
C ASN A 492 33.77 -43.52 27.65
N ASN A 493 32.52 -43.45 27.18
CA ASN A 493 31.40 -42.75 27.82
C ASN A 493 30.19 -42.78 26.89
N PHE A 494 29.51 -43.93 26.85
CA PHE A 494 28.12 -43.99 26.42
C PHE A 494 27.25 -43.69 27.63
N ASN A 495 26.68 -42.49 27.66
CA ASN A 495 25.38 -42.17 28.26
C ASN A 495 25.06 -40.70 28.01
N ASN A 496 24.38 -40.39 26.90
CA ASN A 496 23.15 -39.59 26.97
C ASN A 496 22.39 -39.62 25.65
N SER A 497 21.09 -39.74 25.83
CA SER A 497 20.04 -39.94 24.84
C SER A 497 19.51 -38.57 24.35
N HIS A 498 19.22 -38.50 23.04
CA HIS A 498 18.43 -37.47 22.31
C HIS A 498 19.10 -36.15 21.89
N ASN A 499 19.59 -36.10 20.64
CA ASN A 499 19.16 -35.11 19.62
C ASN A 499 19.78 -35.40 18.24
N TYR A 500 19.08 -36.20 17.43
CA TYR A 500 19.34 -36.34 16.00
C TYR A 500 18.69 -35.18 15.23
N ASN A 501 19.34 -34.01 15.16
CA ASN A 501 18.91 -32.90 14.28
C ASN A 501 20.07 -32.07 13.69
N ASN A 502 21.33 -32.51 13.80
CA ASN A 502 22.52 -31.74 13.40
C ASN A 502 22.81 -31.68 11.87
N PHE A 503 21.89 -32.10 11.00
CA PHE A 503 22.14 -32.15 9.54
C PHE A 503 21.68 -30.91 8.78
N GLN A 504 20.92 -30.00 9.40
CA GLN A 504 20.43 -28.79 8.74
C GLN A 504 20.50 -27.59 9.68
N LYS A 505 20.97 -26.45 9.16
CA LYS A 505 20.96 -25.16 9.84
C LYS A 505 20.14 -24.15 9.05
N ILE A 506 19.11 -23.60 9.68
CA ILE A 506 18.24 -22.58 9.10
C ILE A 506 18.97 -21.23 9.16
N LEU A 507 18.96 -20.51 8.04
CA LEU A 507 19.48 -19.16 7.93
C LEU A 507 18.35 -18.15 8.23
N PRO A 508 18.68 -16.96 8.76
CA PRO A 508 17.71 -15.89 8.81
C PRO A 508 17.26 -15.48 7.40
N ASP A 509 16.06 -14.93 7.30
CA ASP A 509 15.55 -14.43 6.02
C ASP A 509 16.35 -13.22 5.54
N ALA A 510 16.78 -13.25 4.28
CA ALA A 510 17.43 -12.13 3.61
C ALA A 510 16.39 -11.20 2.97
N LEU A 511 16.40 -9.91 3.31
CA LEU A 511 15.63 -8.91 2.58
C LEU A 511 16.30 -8.54 1.26
N ASN A 512 17.63 -8.45 1.23
CA ASN A 512 18.40 -8.12 0.05
C ASN A 512 18.94 -9.37 -0.63
N GLU A 513 19.91 -10.05 -0.02
CA GLU A 513 20.58 -11.17 -0.66
C GLU A 513 21.21 -12.17 0.30
N VAL A 514 21.38 -13.39 -0.20
CA VAL A 514 22.31 -14.38 0.35
C VAL A 514 23.53 -14.41 -0.56
N VAL A 515 24.70 -14.18 0.03
CA VAL A 515 25.99 -14.15 -0.66
C VAL A 515 26.84 -15.29 -0.17
N ILE A 516 27.37 -16.07 -1.11
CA ILE A 516 28.30 -17.16 -0.84
C ILE A 516 29.66 -16.71 -1.35
N ILE A 517 30.63 -16.56 -0.45
CA ILE A 517 31.94 -15.99 -0.78
C ILE A 517 33.08 -16.74 -0.09
N THR A 518 34.28 -16.60 -0.62
CA THR A 518 35.49 -17.22 -0.06
C THR A 518 35.91 -16.55 1.25
N LYS A 519 36.32 -17.36 2.24
CA LYS A 519 36.99 -16.88 3.47
C LYS A 519 38.43 -16.41 3.22
N SER A 520 39.01 -16.82 2.09
CA SER A 520 40.38 -16.50 1.69
C SER A 520 40.36 -15.61 0.43
N PRO A 521 40.90 -14.38 0.48
CA PRO A 521 41.02 -13.52 -0.69
C PRO A 521 41.72 -14.22 -1.86
N ALA A 522 41.32 -13.89 -3.09
CA ALA A 522 41.87 -14.40 -4.35
C ALA A 522 41.82 -15.94 -4.53
N LYS A 523 40.94 -16.65 -3.80
CA LYS A 523 40.69 -18.08 -4.02
C LYS A 523 39.31 -18.31 -4.62
N MET A 524 39.32 -18.75 -5.88
CA MET A 524 38.12 -19.14 -6.62
C MET A 524 37.41 -20.32 -5.95
N LEU A 525 36.09 -20.18 -5.84
CA LEU A 525 35.15 -21.19 -5.38
C LEU A 525 34.58 -21.98 -6.56
N HIS A 526 33.95 -23.11 -6.25
CA HIS A 526 33.39 -24.02 -7.25
C HIS A 526 32.06 -24.56 -6.73
N PHE A 527 30.98 -24.25 -7.45
CA PHE A 527 29.61 -24.57 -7.08
C PHE A 527 28.85 -25.20 -8.24
N GLU A 528 27.91 -26.10 -7.93
CA GLU A 528 26.84 -26.48 -8.86
C GLU A 528 25.55 -25.79 -8.42
N VAL A 529 24.88 -25.11 -9.36
CA VAL A 529 23.60 -24.44 -9.14
C VAL A 529 22.49 -25.23 -9.80
N TYR A 530 21.44 -25.50 -9.04
CA TYR A 530 20.23 -26.17 -9.48
C TYR A 530 19.02 -25.28 -9.19
N VAL A 531 18.05 -25.28 -10.11
CA VAL A 531 16.76 -24.59 -9.94
C VAL A 531 15.65 -25.59 -10.16
N ASN A 532 14.77 -25.76 -9.15
CA ASN A 532 13.70 -26.75 -9.14
C ASN A 532 14.21 -28.17 -9.48
N GLY A 533 15.40 -28.51 -8.96
CA GLY A 533 16.07 -29.80 -9.19
C GLY A 533 16.81 -29.92 -10.54
N ASN A 534 16.63 -29.00 -11.48
CA ASN A 534 17.33 -29.02 -12.76
C ASN A 534 18.70 -28.37 -12.63
N PHE A 535 19.74 -29.00 -13.18
CA PHE A 535 21.08 -28.41 -13.24
C PHE A 535 21.06 -27.16 -14.14
N VAL A 536 21.54 -26.04 -13.63
CA VAL A 536 21.58 -24.76 -14.34
C VAL A 536 22.99 -24.41 -14.75
N GLU A 537 23.93 -24.35 -13.80
CA GLU A 537 25.30 -23.93 -14.09
C GLU A 537 26.33 -24.53 -13.13
N ASP A 538 27.48 -24.85 -13.69
CA ASP A 538 28.73 -25.09 -12.95
C ASP A 538 29.50 -23.77 -12.82
N VAL A 539 29.48 -23.17 -11.64
CA VAL A 539 30.01 -21.83 -11.37
C VAL A 539 31.39 -21.91 -10.75
N ARG A 540 32.36 -21.24 -11.41
CA ARG A 540 33.70 -21.01 -10.87
C ARG A 540 33.94 -19.51 -10.79
N ALA A 541 33.95 -18.97 -9.57
CA ALA A 541 33.85 -17.55 -9.30
C ALA A 541 34.42 -17.22 -7.92
N ASP A 542 34.59 -15.94 -7.59
CA ASP A 542 34.93 -15.52 -6.23
C ASP A 542 33.76 -15.75 -5.24
N GLY A 543 32.54 -15.80 -5.79
CA GLY A 543 31.33 -16.08 -5.04
C GLY A 543 30.09 -16.13 -5.92
N LEU A 544 28.94 -16.26 -5.27
CA LEU A 544 27.62 -16.30 -5.89
C LEU A 544 26.64 -15.51 -5.02
N ILE A 545 25.82 -14.67 -5.64
CA ILE A 545 24.77 -13.90 -4.97
C ILE A 545 23.42 -14.47 -5.42
N VAL A 546 22.53 -14.69 -4.47
CA VAL A 546 21.10 -14.88 -4.73
C VAL A 546 20.36 -13.71 -4.12
N SER A 547 19.80 -12.87 -4.97
CA SER A 547 19.23 -11.59 -4.59
C SER A 547 17.72 -11.56 -4.82
N THR A 548 17.00 -10.94 -3.88
CA THR A 548 15.60 -10.57 -4.05
C THR A 548 15.50 -9.36 -5.00
N PRO A 549 14.29 -8.98 -5.44
CA PRO A 549 14.10 -7.74 -6.20
C PRO A 549 14.58 -6.50 -5.42
N THR A 550 14.44 -6.52 -4.09
CA THR A 550 14.92 -5.44 -3.21
C THR A 550 16.44 -5.38 -3.17
N GLY A 551 17.12 -6.52 -3.11
CA GLY A 551 18.59 -6.60 -3.14
C GLY A 551 19.19 -6.38 -4.52
N SER A 552 18.39 -6.37 -5.59
CA SER A 552 18.87 -6.17 -6.96
C SER A 552 19.65 -4.87 -7.13
N THR A 553 19.37 -3.88 -6.29
CA THR A 553 20.03 -2.57 -6.24
C THR A 553 21.18 -2.47 -5.23
N ALA A 554 21.45 -3.53 -4.47
CA ALA A 554 22.49 -3.60 -3.45
C ALA A 554 23.75 -4.28 -4.01
N TYR A 555 24.25 -5.35 -3.38
CA TYR A 555 25.49 -5.99 -3.82
C TYR A 555 25.33 -6.64 -5.20
N SER A 556 24.14 -7.15 -5.51
CA SER A 556 23.78 -7.67 -6.84
C SER A 556 24.10 -6.68 -7.97
N LEU A 557 23.74 -5.40 -7.82
CA LEU A 557 24.00 -4.36 -8.83
C LEU A 557 25.49 -4.19 -9.08
N SER A 558 26.29 -4.12 -8.01
CA SER A 558 27.75 -3.99 -8.10
C SER A 558 28.41 -5.20 -8.75
N ALA A 559 27.82 -6.40 -8.61
CA ALA A 559 28.27 -7.62 -9.28
C ALA A 559 27.77 -7.75 -10.72
N GLY A 560 27.04 -6.74 -11.24
CA GLY A 560 26.54 -6.71 -12.62
C GLY A 560 25.14 -7.30 -12.81
N GLY A 561 24.40 -7.56 -11.73
CA GLY A 561 23.01 -7.99 -11.78
C GLY A 561 22.06 -6.91 -12.32
N PRO A 562 20.92 -7.29 -12.92
CA PRO A 562 19.89 -6.34 -13.38
C PRO A 562 19.19 -5.67 -12.19
N ILE A 563 18.67 -4.47 -12.42
CA ILE A 563 17.76 -3.79 -11.49
C ILE A 563 16.36 -4.36 -11.69
N LEU A 564 15.73 -4.79 -10.60
CA LEU A 564 14.34 -5.22 -10.57
C LEU A 564 13.50 -4.22 -9.78
N GLU A 565 12.28 -3.97 -10.25
CA GLU A 565 11.30 -3.26 -9.43
C GLU A 565 10.90 -4.13 -8.23
N PRO A 566 10.71 -3.57 -7.01
CA PRO A 566 10.42 -4.36 -5.82
C PRO A 566 9.16 -5.26 -5.90
N SER A 567 8.23 -4.93 -6.79
CA SER A 567 6.97 -5.64 -7.03
C SER A 567 7.11 -6.90 -7.89
N VAL A 568 8.23 -7.06 -8.62
CA VAL A 568 8.48 -8.22 -9.47
C VAL A 568 8.69 -9.47 -8.62
N ASP A 569 7.97 -10.56 -8.90
CA ASP A 569 8.13 -11.81 -8.15
C ASP A 569 9.21 -12.71 -8.77
N ALA A 570 10.48 -12.40 -8.47
CA ALA A 570 11.64 -13.09 -9.03
C ALA A 570 12.83 -13.15 -8.08
N PHE A 571 13.74 -14.08 -8.35
CA PHE A 571 15.10 -14.06 -7.79
C PHE A 571 16.13 -13.77 -8.88
N VAL A 572 17.25 -13.18 -8.49
CA VAL A 572 18.41 -12.98 -9.36
C VAL A 572 19.60 -13.77 -8.83
N ILE A 573 20.17 -14.63 -9.66
CA ILE A 573 21.42 -15.34 -9.38
C ILE A 573 22.56 -14.61 -10.10
N VAL A 574 23.53 -14.10 -9.34
CA VAL A 574 24.65 -13.30 -9.88
C VAL A 574 26.00 -13.90 -9.46
N PRO A 575 26.80 -14.43 -10.39
CA PRO A 575 28.16 -14.86 -10.08
C PRO A 575 29.08 -13.65 -9.84
N ILE A 576 29.95 -13.72 -8.84
CA ILE A 576 30.92 -12.65 -8.53
C ILE A 576 32.25 -12.96 -9.23
N CYS A 577 32.63 -12.15 -10.20
CA CYS A 577 33.88 -12.32 -10.98
C CYS A 577 34.04 -13.76 -11.53
N PRO A 578 33.09 -14.29 -12.33
CA PRO A 578 33.17 -15.65 -12.85
C PRO A 578 34.35 -15.84 -13.80
N PHE A 579 34.99 -17.01 -13.74
CA PHE A 579 36.05 -17.41 -14.67
C PHE A 579 35.52 -17.63 -16.09
N LYS A 580 34.27 -18.10 -16.23
CA LYS A 580 33.62 -18.29 -17.53
C LYS A 580 33.20 -16.91 -18.09
N LEU A 581 33.72 -16.55 -19.26
CA LEU A 581 33.47 -15.26 -19.94
C LEU A 581 31.99 -14.91 -20.17
N PHE A 582 31.14 -15.93 -20.31
CA PHE A 582 29.71 -15.79 -20.61
C PHE A 582 28.80 -16.19 -19.45
N SER A 583 29.32 -16.36 -18.24
CA SER A 583 28.47 -16.49 -17.06
C SER A 583 27.79 -15.14 -16.82
N ARG A 584 26.46 -15.12 -16.85
CA ARG A 584 25.63 -13.91 -16.79
C ARG A 584 24.65 -14.03 -15.62
N PRO A 585 24.18 -12.90 -15.06
CA PRO A 585 23.07 -12.91 -14.13
C PRO A 585 21.85 -13.63 -14.72
N ILE A 586 21.19 -14.45 -13.91
CA ILE A 586 19.98 -15.19 -14.30
C ILE A 586 18.82 -14.73 -13.42
N VAL A 587 17.72 -14.32 -14.05
CA VAL A 587 16.46 -14.02 -13.36
C VAL A 587 15.56 -15.25 -13.45
N ILE A 588 15.02 -15.69 -12.31
CA ILE A 588 14.14 -16.86 -12.23
C ILE A 588 12.84 -16.52 -11.50
N ASP A 589 11.82 -17.36 -11.68
CA ASP A 589 10.53 -17.23 -10.98
C ASP A 589 10.72 -17.22 -9.46
N GLY A 590 10.04 -16.30 -8.78
CA GLY A 590 10.16 -16.09 -7.33
C GLY A 590 9.75 -17.29 -6.48
N ASN A 591 8.98 -18.25 -7.00
CA ASN A 591 8.59 -19.46 -6.27
C ASN A 591 9.56 -20.63 -6.49
N SER A 592 10.64 -20.42 -7.24
CA SER A 592 11.63 -21.47 -7.49
C SER A 592 12.47 -21.78 -6.26
N GLU A 593 12.84 -23.05 -6.10
CA GLU A 593 13.88 -23.49 -5.16
C GLU A 593 15.24 -23.43 -5.85
N ILE A 594 16.19 -22.71 -5.24
CA ILE A 594 17.58 -22.62 -5.68
C ILE A 594 18.43 -23.47 -4.75
N LYS A 595 19.14 -24.46 -5.30
CA LYS A 595 20.09 -25.28 -4.56
C LYS A 595 21.49 -25.05 -5.07
N ILE A 596 22.42 -24.77 -4.15
CA ILE A 596 23.82 -24.47 -4.44
C ILE A 596 24.67 -25.48 -3.68
N LYS A 597 25.37 -26.34 -4.43
CA LYS A 597 26.23 -27.38 -3.86
C LYS A 597 27.69 -26.94 -3.85
N VAL A 598 28.32 -26.99 -2.68
CA VAL A 598 29.71 -26.52 -2.49
C VAL A 598 30.69 -27.66 -2.82
N LEU A 599 31.51 -27.53 -3.87
CA LEU A 599 32.29 -28.67 -4.38
C LEU A 599 33.71 -28.82 -3.81
N LYS A 600 34.36 -27.73 -3.37
CA LYS A 600 35.82 -27.76 -3.09
C LYS A 600 36.24 -27.33 -1.70
N LYS A 601 35.85 -26.13 -1.28
CA LYS A 601 36.41 -25.45 -0.10
C LYS A 601 35.28 -24.89 0.75
N SER A 602 35.54 -24.68 2.03
CA SER A 602 34.59 -23.97 2.89
C SER A 602 34.37 -22.54 2.42
N THR A 603 33.14 -22.06 2.59
CA THR A 603 32.67 -20.76 2.11
C THR A 603 31.85 -20.08 3.20
N LEU A 604 31.89 -18.76 3.22
CA LEU A 604 31.03 -17.96 4.10
C LEU A 604 29.67 -17.78 3.44
N VAL A 605 28.62 -17.95 4.24
CA VAL A 605 27.25 -17.60 3.85
C VAL A 605 26.88 -16.32 4.59
N VAL A 606 26.69 -15.26 3.82
CA VAL A 606 26.43 -13.91 4.31
C VAL A 606 25.01 -13.54 3.94
N VAL A 607 24.19 -13.19 4.94
CA VAL A 607 22.80 -12.80 4.76
C VAL A 607 22.69 -11.31 5.06
N ASP A 608 22.22 -10.52 4.08
CA ASP A 608 22.06 -9.06 4.22
C ASP A 608 23.32 -8.34 4.75
N GLY A 609 24.50 -8.80 4.30
CA GLY A 609 25.80 -8.25 4.69
C GLY A 609 26.33 -8.69 6.07
N ASN A 610 25.61 -9.54 6.80
CA ASN A 610 26.08 -10.13 8.06
C ASN A 610 26.47 -11.60 7.83
N ILE A 611 27.65 -12.00 8.32
CA ILE A 611 28.10 -13.39 8.21
C ILE A 611 27.28 -14.22 9.20
N GLU A 612 26.51 -15.17 8.68
CA GLU A 612 25.65 -16.03 9.50
C GLU A 612 26.23 -17.43 9.69
N ASP A 613 26.99 -17.92 8.70
CA ASP A 613 27.51 -19.29 8.75
C ASP A 613 28.70 -19.59 7.83
N GLU A 614 29.24 -20.80 8.00
CA GLU A 614 30.22 -21.43 7.12
C GLU A 614 29.64 -22.73 6.52
N ALA A 615 29.59 -22.81 5.18
CA ALA A 615 29.26 -24.04 4.46
C ALA A 615 30.53 -24.75 4.05
N LYS A 616 30.60 -26.06 4.25
CA LYS A 616 31.78 -26.89 3.95
C LYS A 616 31.65 -27.58 2.60
N LYS A 617 32.73 -28.21 2.14
CA LYS A 617 32.72 -29.06 0.95
C LYS A 617 31.68 -30.18 1.11
N GLY A 618 30.78 -30.29 0.14
CA GLY A 618 29.70 -31.26 0.10
C GLY A 618 28.37 -30.71 0.60
N ASP A 619 28.36 -29.60 1.34
CA ASP A 619 27.13 -29.00 1.85
C ASP A 619 26.28 -28.43 0.72
N GLU A 620 24.97 -28.44 0.94
CA GLU A 620 23.97 -27.87 0.04
C GLU A 620 23.33 -26.65 0.70
N ILE A 621 23.38 -25.51 0.04
CA ILE A 621 22.66 -24.30 0.45
C ILE A 621 21.37 -24.26 -0.36
N ILE A 622 20.23 -24.27 0.33
CA ILE A 622 18.89 -24.30 -0.28
C ILE A 622 18.21 -22.98 0.03
N LEU A 623 17.81 -22.26 -1.01
CA LEU A 623 17.20 -20.93 -0.95
C LEU A 623 15.85 -20.94 -1.64
N ARG A 624 14.88 -20.24 -1.07
CA ARG A 624 13.51 -20.11 -1.60
C ARG A 624 12.86 -18.82 -1.12
N LYS A 625 11.68 -18.51 -1.65
CA LYS A 625 10.83 -17.44 -1.12
C LYS A 625 10.47 -17.70 0.34
N SER A 626 10.64 -16.68 1.19
CA SER A 626 10.15 -16.74 2.56
C SER A 626 8.63 -16.65 2.59
N ASN A 627 8.03 -17.32 3.58
CA ASN A 627 6.61 -17.17 3.90
C ASN A 627 6.29 -15.82 4.58
N SER A 628 7.32 -15.08 5.00
CA SER A 628 7.17 -13.76 5.62
C SER A 628 7.72 -12.66 4.70
N TYR A 629 7.21 -11.45 4.91
CA TYR A 629 7.50 -10.28 4.08
C TYR A 629 7.97 -9.13 4.96
N SER A 630 8.66 -8.16 4.34
CA SER A 630 8.92 -6.87 4.99
C SER A 630 7.97 -5.83 4.41
N TYR A 631 7.40 -5.01 5.30
CA TYR A 631 6.43 -3.97 4.94
C TYR A 631 7.06 -2.60 5.10
N PHE A 632 6.90 -1.74 4.11
CA PHE A 632 7.52 -0.43 4.05
C PHE A 632 6.47 0.65 3.87
N VAL A 633 6.51 1.70 4.69
CA VAL A 633 5.74 2.91 4.40
C VAL A 633 6.39 3.61 3.21
N LYS A 634 5.66 3.68 2.10
CA LYS A 634 6.15 4.18 0.82
C LYS A 634 6.21 5.71 0.83
N GLY A 635 7.38 6.27 0.50
CA GLY A 635 7.58 7.72 0.45
C GLY A 635 7.59 8.27 -0.97
N CYS A 636 8.21 7.55 -1.92
CA CYS A 636 8.21 7.94 -3.32
C CYS A 636 8.18 6.73 -4.26
N ASN A 637 7.86 6.96 -5.54
CA ASN A 637 7.93 5.91 -6.56
C ASN A 637 9.40 5.45 -6.76
N PHE A 638 9.61 4.15 -6.95
CA PHE A 638 10.88 3.49 -7.26
C PHE A 638 11.73 4.22 -8.33
N TYR A 639 11.15 4.65 -9.46
CA TYR A 639 11.91 5.34 -10.50
C TYR A 639 12.41 6.72 -10.07
N ASN A 640 11.68 7.42 -9.19
CA ASN A 640 12.17 8.67 -8.60
C ASN A 640 13.39 8.41 -7.72
N LYS A 641 13.44 7.23 -7.07
CA LYS A 641 14.59 6.79 -6.27
C LYS A 641 15.81 6.53 -7.14
N LEU A 642 15.64 5.78 -8.24
CA LEU A 642 16.72 5.53 -9.22
C LEU A 642 17.27 6.84 -9.80
N ARG A 643 16.41 7.82 -10.11
CA ARG A 643 16.83 9.16 -10.55
C ARG A 643 17.59 9.94 -9.49
N LYS A 644 17.17 9.89 -8.23
CA LYS A 644 17.89 10.53 -7.12
C LYS A 644 19.28 9.94 -6.89
N LEU A 645 19.43 8.66 -7.18
CA LEU A 645 20.70 7.92 -7.11
C LEU A 645 21.53 8.03 -8.40
N SER A 646 21.08 8.81 -9.38
CA SER A 646 21.74 9.00 -10.69
C SER A 646 21.99 7.69 -11.46
N ILE A 647 21.15 6.68 -11.25
CA ILE A 647 21.22 5.39 -11.95
C ILE A 647 20.58 5.48 -13.32
N ILE A 648 19.54 6.30 -13.44
CA ILE A 648 18.84 6.60 -14.69
C ILE A 648 18.75 8.11 -14.89
N GLY A 649 18.68 8.54 -16.15
CA GLY A 649 18.66 9.95 -16.54
C GLY A 649 17.48 10.74 -15.94
N LYS A 650 17.68 12.05 -15.79
CA LYS A 650 16.60 12.99 -15.49
C LYS A 650 15.90 13.34 -16.80
N ARG A 651 14.61 13.68 -16.70
CA ARG A 651 13.88 14.25 -17.84
C ARG A 651 14.44 15.65 -18.06
N ASP A 652 14.98 15.94 -19.24
CA ASP A 652 15.28 17.32 -19.62
C ASP A 652 13.95 18.07 -19.64
N GLU A 653 13.86 19.16 -18.88
CA GLU A 653 12.72 20.07 -18.96
C GLU A 653 12.80 20.74 -20.34
N CYS A 654 11.89 20.37 -21.26
CA CYS A 654 11.71 21.06 -22.53
C CYS A 654 10.86 22.32 -22.38
#